data_AF-A0A2E9PNT8-F1
#
_entry.id   AF-A0A2E9PNT8-F1
#
_cell.length_a   1.000
_cell.length_b   1.000
_cell.length_c   1.000
_cell.angle_alpha   90.00
_cell.angle_beta   90.00
_cell.angle_gamma   90.00
#
_symmetry.space_group_name_H-M   'P 1'
#
loop_
_entity.id
_entity.type
_entity.pdbx_description
1 polymer ?
#
loop_
_entity_poly.entity_id
_entity_poly.type
_entity_poly.pdbx_seq_one_letter_code
_entity_poly.pdbx_strand_id
1 'polypeptide(L)'
;MRRLFLFSWLIILCLSAIQGQTSTRATPVKTIFRDLEFEVIKLSYIRTDRAVAILKSIGYVVIEFEPGKDSHAGERQYTPKLSSKFNVNDVKPSDLPIIIKLPETESVTLVQEEKSSSKSSKKGAVSVNLGGITLENTTDGEPMQRLLVGYNRDKFDDLAQLLNLIQNKIDLPAEQILIEALVIELDSDKLDELGIDYSGTGAGFSASFPPPDPETGEINPFTVILDRTLLGNANTFRTNVEALISTKAAEILSKPSVLVLDGRQARIQVGQQIPIVKTTDTQISQTKSVDYIPVGIVLNLRPRINEDDTRITIQVETIISETEQRIGASSGGGVLEAPVINNRRVQSYVRVANNTPFIIGGLISNKKSQSEGGIPILKDLPFLGKIFSVSSERSIKKEVIVVITPHIIQESENNFSRVIPQDSELFNAFGNRSFPNSYRVQNTDVFDLSFIYNSPIFQKIQAGVVEAAKQDKAMYVEEPYKSVLEGRVFGEEILVRRMIYEIIEKMDYYNHIDPKKVMFFHTEANDPAGFKVEPLAGYIRRVLSMKDEKYLRLSYSIHGEASLDKPFVRPTAIVAYDDIDLKYNYKKMIRIKNKRGNDSSEDSFTILISKEKHERRLYEILVMKKVLELNPDLSLQLDYFKPGIEILFPSPEVLIKDFHIVDRDAAKYFYEVNDYYGAFEDVFNQKTSEFVDLMIK
;
A
#
# COMPACT_ATOMS: atom_id res chain seq x y z
N MET A 1 80.30 37.59 -50.12
CA MET A 1 79.26 38.64 -49.93
C MET A 1 77.96 38.26 -50.64
N ARG A 2 77.25 37.25 -50.14
CA ARG A 2 75.96 36.79 -50.68
C ARG A 2 75.19 36.01 -49.59
N ARG A 3 75.13 36.57 -48.38
CA ARG A 3 74.33 36.04 -47.26
C ARG A 3 73.69 37.12 -46.36
N LEU A 4 73.99 38.42 -46.58
CA LEU A 4 73.31 39.51 -45.87
C LEU A 4 72.08 40.08 -46.60
N PHE A 5 71.87 39.75 -47.88
CA PHE A 5 70.72 40.25 -48.66
C PHE A 5 69.46 39.37 -48.56
N LEU A 6 69.56 38.13 -48.06
CA LEU A 6 68.39 37.25 -47.88
C LEU A 6 67.64 37.50 -46.56
N PHE A 7 68.27 38.14 -45.56
CA PHE A 7 67.61 38.41 -44.28
C PHE A 7 66.71 39.66 -44.31
N SER A 8 67.00 40.64 -45.17
CA SER A 8 66.17 41.85 -45.30
C SER A 8 64.86 41.61 -46.09
N TRP A 9 64.82 40.61 -46.96
CA TRP A 9 63.62 40.28 -47.74
C TRP A 9 62.65 39.39 -46.96
N LEU A 10 63.15 38.56 -46.04
CA LEU A 10 62.32 37.71 -45.19
C LEU A 10 61.58 38.51 -44.12
N ILE A 11 62.16 39.62 -43.62
CA ILE A 11 61.52 40.47 -42.61
C ILE A 11 60.38 41.32 -43.21
N ILE A 12 60.50 41.75 -44.47
CA ILE A 12 59.44 42.50 -45.16
C ILE A 12 58.24 41.58 -45.51
N LEU A 13 58.49 40.32 -45.88
CA LEU A 13 57.42 39.34 -46.10
C LEU A 13 56.76 38.84 -44.80
N CYS A 14 57.48 38.85 -43.67
CA CYS A 14 56.90 38.54 -42.37
C CYS A 14 56.05 39.69 -41.82
N LEU A 15 56.38 40.95 -42.12
CA LEU A 15 55.57 42.10 -41.69
C LEU A 15 54.28 42.28 -42.50
N SER A 16 54.23 41.81 -43.76
CA SER A 16 52.99 41.81 -44.56
C SER A 16 52.07 40.61 -44.30
N ALA A 17 52.58 39.54 -43.66
CA ALA A 17 51.78 38.38 -43.24
C ALA A 17 51.19 38.52 -41.82
N ILE A 18 51.62 39.52 -41.05
CA ILE A 18 51.11 39.83 -39.69
C ILE A 18 49.98 40.89 -39.72
N GLN A 19 49.64 41.45 -40.88
CA GLN A 19 48.50 42.37 -41.05
C GLN A 19 47.28 41.73 -41.77
N GLY A 20 47.27 40.41 -41.96
CA GLY A 20 46.26 39.69 -42.75
C GLY A 20 45.42 38.66 -41.98
N GLN A 21 45.40 38.69 -40.65
CA GLN A 21 44.44 37.92 -39.84
C GLN A 21 43.81 38.85 -38.78
N THR A 22 43.01 39.79 -39.27
CA THR A 22 41.88 40.24 -38.46
C THR A 22 41.00 39.00 -38.24
N SER A 23 41.08 38.44 -37.04
CA SER A 23 39.99 37.68 -36.44
C SER A 23 38.69 38.41 -36.80
N THR A 24 37.93 37.90 -37.77
CA THR A 24 36.50 38.17 -37.84
C THR A 24 35.95 37.61 -36.54
N ARG A 25 35.95 38.47 -35.52
CA ARG A 25 35.22 38.28 -34.27
C ARG A 25 33.79 38.14 -34.75
N ALA A 26 33.32 36.90 -34.91
CA ALA A 26 31.94 36.64 -35.18
C ALA A 26 31.17 37.43 -34.13
N THR A 27 30.45 38.46 -34.56
CA THR A 27 29.49 39.13 -33.70
C THR A 27 28.67 38.02 -33.07
N PRO A 28 28.62 37.91 -31.73
CA PRO A 28 27.82 36.88 -31.10
C PRO A 28 26.41 37.02 -31.67
N VAL A 29 25.95 36.00 -32.38
CA VAL A 29 24.59 35.97 -32.90
C VAL A 29 23.70 36.12 -31.67
N LYS A 30 22.94 37.21 -31.64
CA LYS A 30 22.09 37.53 -30.50
C LYS A 30 21.03 36.45 -30.41
N THR A 31 21.12 35.59 -29.40
CA THR A 31 20.12 34.54 -29.18
C THR A 31 18.80 35.20 -28.78
N ILE A 32 17.77 35.02 -29.60
CA ILE A 32 16.43 35.47 -29.30
C ILE A 32 15.71 34.32 -28.59
N PHE A 33 14.76 34.63 -27.69
CA PHE A 33 13.97 33.62 -27.00
C PHE A 33 13.31 32.57 -27.92
N ARG A 34 12.99 32.94 -29.16
CA ARG A 34 12.41 32.04 -30.17
C ARG A 34 13.40 31.00 -30.69
N ASP A 35 14.70 31.24 -30.55
CA ASP A 35 15.76 30.34 -31.03
C ASP A 35 16.09 29.25 -30.00
N LEU A 36 15.43 29.26 -28.83
CA LEU A 36 15.59 28.25 -27.80
C LEU A 36 14.76 27.00 -28.10
N GLU A 37 15.28 25.84 -27.71
CA GLU A 37 14.51 24.60 -27.64
C GLU A 37 13.77 24.55 -26.30
N PHE A 38 12.62 23.86 -26.26
CA PHE A 38 11.78 23.80 -25.08
C PHE A 38 11.49 22.35 -24.68
N GLU A 39 11.60 22.05 -23.39
CA GLU A 39 11.27 20.74 -22.81
C GLU A 39 10.24 20.90 -21.68
N VAL A 40 9.28 19.98 -21.62
CA VAL A 40 8.29 19.94 -20.55
C VAL A 40 8.77 18.96 -19.47
N ILE A 41 9.05 19.48 -18.29
CA ILE A 41 9.41 18.69 -17.11
C ILE A 41 8.14 18.48 -16.28
N LYS A 42 7.74 17.22 -16.08
CA LYS A 42 6.66 16.87 -15.16
C LYS A 42 7.21 16.80 -13.73
N LEU A 43 6.46 17.34 -12.77
CA LEU A 43 6.77 17.25 -11.35
C LEU A 43 5.81 16.23 -10.71
N SER A 44 6.35 15.28 -9.97
CA SER A 44 5.59 14.15 -9.42
C SER A 44 5.19 14.36 -7.96
N TYR A 45 6.03 15.01 -7.16
CA TYR A 45 5.89 15.06 -5.70
C TYR A 45 5.79 16.48 -5.14
N ILE A 46 6.32 17.48 -5.86
CA ILE A 46 6.26 18.90 -5.47
C ILE A 46 5.30 19.71 -6.35
N ARG A 47 4.58 20.66 -5.73
CA ARG A 47 3.77 21.64 -6.46
C ARG A 47 4.65 22.60 -7.25
N THR A 48 4.21 22.96 -8.45
CA THR A 48 4.89 23.85 -9.39
C THR A 48 5.30 25.17 -8.74
N ASP A 49 4.43 25.77 -7.92
CA ASP A 49 4.73 27.02 -7.20
C ASP A 49 5.92 26.93 -6.26
N ARG A 50 6.05 25.80 -5.54
CA ARG A 50 7.16 25.60 -4.61
C ARG A 50 8.45 25.34 -5.37
N ALA A 51 8.40 24.53 -6.43
CA ALA A 51 9.55 24.28 -7.29
C ALA A 51 10.06 25.58 -7.92
N VAL A 52 9.17 26.40 -8.47
CA VAL A 52 9.49 27.71 -9.03
C VAL A 52 10.12 28.64 -8.00
N ALA A 53 9.56 28.72 -6.79
CA ALA A 53 10.12 29.56 -5.73
C ALA A 53 11.56 29.14 -5.33
N ILE A 54 11.84 27.83 -5.28
CA ILE A 54 13.18 27.29 -4.99
C ILE A 54 14.14 27.61 -6.15
N LEU A 55 13.74 27.37 -7.39
CA LEU A 55 14.60 27.61 -8.55
C LEU A 55 14.92 29.11 -8.71
N LYS A 56 13.94 29.97 -8.44
CA LYS A 56 14.11 31.43 -8.42
C LYS A 56 15.08 31.89 -7.32
N SER A 57 15.08 31.25 -6.15
CA SER A 57 16.00 31.62 -5.05
C SER A 57 17.45 31.18 -5.32
N ILE A 58 17.64 30.09 -6.08
CA ILE A 58 18.96 29.60 -6.51
C ILE A 58 19.54 30.47 -7.64
N GLY A 59 18.71 31.30 -8.29
CA GLY A 59 19.14 32.27 -9.29
C GLY A 59 18.74 31.93 -10.72
N TYR A 60 17.92 30.90 -10.94
CA TYR A 60 17.38 30.61 -12.27
C TYR A 60 16.38 31.68 -12.71
N VAL A 61 16.34 31.96 -14.01
CA VAL A 61 15.39 32.88 -14.61
C VAL A 61 14.03 32.19 -14.71
N VAL A 62 13.03 32.77 -14.04
CA VAL A 62 11.64 32.28 -14.06
C VAL A 62 10.73 33.29 -14.75
N ILE A 63 9.87 32.78 -15.62
CA ILE A 63 8.73 33.49 -16.23
C ILE A 63 7.45 32.98 -15.57
N GLU A 64 6.75 33.87 -14.88
CA GLU A 64 5.43 33.62 -14.27
C GLU A 64 4.34 34.35 -15.08
N PHE A 65 3.08 34.00 -14.90
CA PHE A 65 1.96 34.70 -15.54
C PHE A 65 0.99 35.24 -14.50
N GLU A 66 0.58 36.50 -14.64
CA GLU A 66 -0.48 37.10 -13.84
C GLU A 66 -1.78 37.20 -14.66
N PRO A 67 -2.95 36.94 -14.07
CA PRO A 67 -4.22 37.15 -14.75
C PRO A 67 -4.47 38.66 -14.94
N GLY A 68 -4.84 39.06 -16.15
CA GLY A 68 -5.19 40.42 -16.50
C GLY A 68 -6.49 40.86 -15.81
N LYS A 69 -6.54 42.12 -15.37
CA LYS A 69 -7.66 42.70 -14.59
C LYS A 69 -9.03 42.69 -15.29
N ASP A 70 -9.06 42.52 -16.62
CA ASP A 70 -10.28 42.57 -17.45
C ASP A 70 -10.54 41.24 -18.16
N SER A 71 -10.75 40.17 -17.39
CA SER A 71 -11.06 38.85 -17.95
C SER A 71 -12.47 38.38 -17.59
N HIS A 72 -13.27 38.10 -18.62
CA HIS A 72 -14.59 37.47 -18.48
C HIS A 72 -14.43 36.01 -18.03
N ALA A 73 -15.43 35.46 -17.35
CA ALA A 73 -15.41 34.07 -16.92
C ALA A 73 -15.18 33.12 -18.11
N GLY A 74 -14.04 32.41 -18.12
CA GLY A 74 -13.63 31.50 -19.19
C GLY A 74 -12.47 31.97 -20.07
N GLU A 75 -12.18 33.28 -20.13
CA GLU A 75 -11.08 33.83 -20.93
C GLU A 75 -10.20 34.77 -20.09
N ARG A 76 -9.26 34.19 -19.36
CA ARG A 76 -8.20 34.97 -18.69
C ARG A 76 -7.09 35.31 -19.68
N GLN A 77 -6.94 36.60 -19.97
CA GLN A 77 -5.73 37.11 -20.60
C GLN A 77 -4.59 37.05 -19.58
N TYR A 78 -3.50 36.38 -19.91
CA TYR A 78 -2.34 36.24 -19.03
C TYR A 78 -1.21 37.17 -19.47
N THR A 79 -0.64 37.95 -18.55
CA THR A 79 0.53 38.78 -18.80
C THR A 79 1.78 38.15 -18.18
N PRO A 80 2.89 38.00 -18.93
CA PRO A 80 4.11 37.41 -18.40
C PRO A 80 4.81 38.39 -17.44
N LYS A 81 5.16 37.89 -16.26
CA LYS A 81 5.99 38.55 -15.27
C LYS A 81 7.40 37.98 -15.36
N LEU A 82 8.31 38.78 -15.90
CA LEU A 82 9.70 38.43 -16.05
C LEU A 82 10.47 38.71 -14.75
N SER A 83 11.41 37.84 -14.40
CA SER A 83 12.37 38.12 -13.32
C SER A 83 13.17 39.41 -13.62
N SER A 84 13.46 40.19 -12.57
CA SER A 84 14.05 41.53 -12.66
C SER A 84 15.52 41.47 -13.10
N LYS A 85 15.74 41.28 -14.41
CA LYS A 85 16.98 41.45 -15.21
C LYS A 85 16.92 40.75 -16.58
N PHE A 86 15.88 39.97 -16.84
CA PHE A 86 15.76 39.20 -18.08
C PHE A 86 15.19 40.02 -19.25
N ASN A 87 15.83 39.91 -20.43
CA ASN A 87 15.38 40.55 -21.67
C ASN A 87 15.08 39.48 -22.74
N VAL A 88 13.82 39.38 -23.15
CA VAL A 88 13.34 38.38 -24.13
C VAL A 88 14.03 38.53 -25.51
N ASN A 89 14.44 39.76 -25.86
CA ASN A 89 15.08 40.07 -27.13
C ASN A 89 16.61 39.99 -27.07
N ASP A 90 17.18 39.66 -25.92
CA ASP A 90 18.63 39.54 -25.68
C ASP A 90 18.89 38.51 -24.59
N VAL A 91 18.71 37.23 -24.91
CA VAL A 91 18.92 36.14 -23.96
C VAL A 91 20.40 35.91 -23.79
N LYS A 92 20.95 36.22 -22.60
CA LYS A 92 22.37 35.98 -22.33
C LYS A 92 22.59 34.49 -22.06
N PRO A 93 23.75 33.92 -22.40
CA PRO A 93 24.07 32.54 -22.06
C PRO A 93 24.02 32.24 -20.54
N SER A 94 24.17 33.25 -19.68
CA SER A 94 24.04 33.13 -18.22
C SER A 94 22.59 33.02 -17.73
N ASP A 95 21.62 33.37 -18.58
CA ASP A 95 20.20 33.39 -18.24
C ASP A 95 19.54 32.03 -18.52
N LEU A 96 20.26 31.11 -19.16
CA LEU A 96 19.82 29.77 -19.50
C LEU A 96 20.24 28.76 -18.42
N PRO A 97 19.42 27.72 -18.16
CA PRO A 97 18.09 27.46 -18.70
C PRO A 97 17.01 28.39 -18.10
N ILE A 98 16.00 28.74 -18.91
CA ILE A 98 14.86 29.59 -18.50
C ILE A 98 13.68 28.69 -18.12
N ILE A 99 13.08 28.94 -16.96
CA ILE A 99 11.94 28.18 -16.45
C ILE A 99 10.65 28.98 -16.67
N ILE A 100 9.63 28.34 -17.18
CA ILE A 100 8.33 28.94 -17.49
C ILE A 100 7.27 28.17 -16.73
N LYS A 101 6.61 28.85 -15.79
CA LYS A 101 5.43 28.31 -15.11
C LYS A 101 4.26 28.42 -16.09
N LEU A 102 3.66 27.31 -16.50
CA LEU A 102 2.49 27.37 -17.37
C LEU A 102 1.28 27.94 -16.61
N PRO A 103 0.45 28.80 -17.23
CA PRO A 103 -0.78 29.28 -16.59
C PRO A 103 -1.75 28.12 -16.39
N GLU A 104 -2.38 28.08 -15.22
CA GLU A 104 -3.42 27.10 -14.90
C GLU A 104 -4.76 27.58 -15.47
N THR A 105 -5.51 26.69 -16.09
CA THR A 105 -6.92 26.94 -16.43
C THR A 105 -7.75 26.65 -15.18
N GLU A 106 -8.67 27.56 -14.80
CA GLU A 106 -9.62 27.24 -13.73
C GLU A 106 -10.38 25.97 -14.12
N SER A 107 -10.36 24.99 -13.22
CA SER A 107 -11.07 23.74 -13.33
C SER A 107 -12.57 24.00 -13.38
N VAL A 108 -13.25 23.35 -14.31
CA VAL A 108 -14.72 23.36 -14.35
C VAL A 108 -15.16 22.36 -13.27
N THR A 109 -15.69 22.87 -12.16
CA THR A 109 -16.30 22.00 -11.15
C THR A 109 -17.46 21.21 -11.76
N LEU A 110 -17.60 19.93 -11.44
CA LEU A 110 -18.76 19.12 -11.82
C LEU A 110 -20.07 19.61 -11.19
N VAL A 111 -19.97 20.41 -10.12
CA VAL A 111 -21.09 21.05 -9.43
C VAL A 111 -20.88 22.56 -9.49
N GLN A 112 -21.76 23.23 -10.22
CA GLN A 112 -21.77 24.68 -10.33
C GLN A 112 -22.23 25.26 -8.99
N GLU A 113 -21.36 26.00 -8.29
CA GLU A 113 -21.80 26.83 -7.16
C GLU A 113 -22.83 27.86 -7.67
N GLU A 114 -24.08 27.80 -7.18
CA GLU A 114 -24.93 28.97 -7.19
C GLU A 114 -24.29 30.02 -6.27
N LYS A 115 -23.72 31.07 -6.88
CA LYS A 115 -23.22 32.24 -6.17
C LYS A 115 -24.35 32.91 -5.40
N SER A 116 -24.57 32.49 -4.16
CA SER A 116 -25.34 33.28 -3.20
C SER A 116 -24.47 34.42 -2.67
N SER A 117 -24.98 35.63 -2.86
CA SER A 117 -24.32 36.89 -2.51
C SER A 117 -24.26 37.13 -1.00
N SER A 118 -23.12 37.67 -0.54
CA SER A 118 -22.88 38.35 0.76
C SER A 118 -22.57 37.44 1.96
N LYS A 119 -21.76 37.78 2.97
CA LYS A 119 -21.07 39.00 3.39
C LYS A 119 -20.14 38.64 4.57
N SER A 120 -19.05 39.41 4.71
CA SER A 120 -18.45 39.90 5.96
C SER A 120 -18.05 38.89 7.06
N SER A 121 -16.75 38.88 7.31
CA SER A 121 -16.12 38.66 8.61
C SER A 121 -16.91 39.23 9.80
N LYS A 122 -17.22 38.36 10.76
CA LYS A 122 -17.14 38.65 12.20
C LYS A 122 -16.84 37.36 12.94
N LYS A 123 -15.60 37.28 13.45
CA LYS A 123 -15.15 36.31 14.46
C LYS A 123 -16.10 36.37 15.66
N GLY A 124 -16.98 35.38 15.79
CA GLY A 124 -17.60 34.98 17.05
C GLY A 124 -16.91 33.71 17.53
N ALA A 125 -16.38 33.74 18.74
CA ALA A 125 -15.71 32.61 19.37
C ALA A 125 -16.68 31.42 19.56
N VAL A 126 -16.11 30.20 19.53
CA VAL A 126 -16.72 28.94 19.97
C VAL A 126 -17.75 28.29 19.02
N SER A 127 -17.42 28.15 17.74
CA SER A 127 -17.80 26.93 17.02
C SER A 127 -16.53 26.16 16.72
N VAL A 128 -16.27 25.13 17.53
CA VAL A 128 -15.30 24.12 17.13
C VAL A 128 -15.94 23.42 15.93
N ASN A 129 -15.49 23.77 14.72
CA ASN A 129 -15.95 23.11 13.50
C ASN A 129 -15.46 21.66 13.52
N LEU A 130 -16.23 20.79 14.19
CA LEU A 130 -16.08 19.33 14.11
C LEU A 130 -16.65 18.79 12.78
N GLY A 131 -17.29 19.63 11.96
CA GLY A 131 -17.66 19.28 10.59
C GLY A 131 -16.40 18.93 9.80
N GLY A 132 -16.46 17.85 9.02
CA GLY A 132 -15.41 17.55 8.04
C GLY A 132 -15.32 18.69 7.03
N ILE A 133 -14.12 18.95 6.52
CA ILE A 133 -13.99 19.60 5.21
C ILE A 133 -14.52 18.57 4.20
N THR A 134 -15.73 18.78 3.69
CA THR A 134 -16.22 17.98 2.56
C THR A 134 -15.31 18.28 1.36
N LEU A 135 -14.97 17.24 0.59
CA LEU A 135 -14.28 17.40 -0.70
C LEU A 135 -15.19 18.07 -1.76
N GLU A 136 -16.36 18.58 -1.36
CA GLU A 136 -17.32 19.28 -2.21
C GLU A 136 -16.70 20.51 -2.89
N ASN A 137 -15.66 21.11 -2.29
CA ASN A 137 -14.91 22.22 -2.87
C ASN A 137 -13.67 21.76 -3.69
N THR A 138 -13.48 20.46 -3.94
CA THR A 138 -12.25 19.94 -4.58
C THR A 138 -12.53 18.94 -5.70
N THR A 139 -13.73 18.94 -6.31
CA THR A 139 -13.97 18.23 -7.58
C THR A 139 -13.24 18.89 -8.76
N ASP A 140 -12.54 19.98 -8.49
CA ASP A 140 -11.49 20.54 -9.31
C ASP A 140 -10.36 19.51 -9.49
N GLY A 141 -10.17 19.01 -10.70
CA GLY A 141 -8.99 18.22 -11.01
C GLY A 141 -7.74 19.05 -10.70
N GLU A 142 -6.87 18.58 -9.79
CA GLU A 142 -5.60 19.27 -9.53
C GLU A 142 -4.85 19.41 -10.89
N PRO A 143 -4.43 20.63 -11.27
CA PRO A 143 -3.77 20.83 -12.55
C PRO A 143 -2.48 20.02 -12.59
N MET A 144 -2.13 19.54 -13.78
CA MET A 144 -0.88 18.82 -13.99
C MET A 144 0.30 19.68 -13.53
N GLN A 145 1.08 19.18 -12.57
CA GLN A 145 2.26 19.87 -12.06
C GLN A 145 3.40 19.71 -13.08
N ARG A 146 3.78 20.79 -13.75
CA ARG A 146 4.79 20.78 -14.83
C ARG A 146 5.46 22.13 -15.02
N LEU A 147 6.69 22.10 -15.49
CA LEU A 147 7.50 23.26 -15.87
C LEU A 147 7.82 23.16 -17.35
N LEU A 148 7.83 24.29 -18.05
CA LEU A 148 8.38 24.37 -19.40
C LEU A 148 9.77 25.02 -19.30
N VAL A 149 10.80 24.37 -19.82
CA VAL A 149 12.19 24.84 -19.73
C VAL A 149 12.72 25.17 -21.11
N GLY A 150 13.12 26.42 -21.31
CA GLY A 150 13.81 26.89 -22.51
C GLY A 150 15.32 26.77 -22.35
N TYR A 151 15.99 26.11 -23.29
CA TYR A 151 17.43 25.88 -23.25
C TYR A 151 18.09 26.03 -24.63
N ASN A 152 19.42 26.12 -24.64
CA ASN A 152 20.19 26.12 -25.88
C ASN A 152 20.72 24.71 -26.18
N ARG A 153 20.41 24.20 -27.37
CA ARG A 153 20.85 22.88 -27.86
C ARG A 153 22.37 22.68 -27.77
N ASP A 154 23.15 23.73 -27.99
CA ASP A 154 24.62 23.66 -27.98
C ASP A 154 25.20 23.53 -26.56
N LYS A 155 24.40 23.78 -25.52
CA LYS A 155 24.80 23.74 -24.10
C LYS A 155 23.85 22.86 -23.28
N PHE A 156 23.78 21.60 -23.66
CA PHE A 156 22.93 20.63 -22.97
C PHE A 156 23.34 20.39 -21.51
N ASP A 157 24.60 20.63 -21.15
CA ASP A 157 25.12 20.45 -19.78
C ASP A 157 24.37 21.31 -18.74
N ASP A 158 23.96 22.53 -19.10
CA ASP A 158 23.25 23.44 -18.19
C ASP A 158 21.82 22.93 -17.89
N LEU A 159 21.16 22.35 -18.91
CA LEU A 159 19.88 21.67 -18.76
C LEU A 159 20.03 20.39 -17.92
N ALA A 160 21.06 19.59 -18.17
CA ALA A 160 21.31 18.37 -17.42
C ALA A 160 21.53 18.64 -15.92
N GLN A 161 22.22 19.73 -15.57
CA GLN A 161 22.38 20.18 -14.19
C GLN A 161 21.05 20.58 -13.54
N LEU A 162 20.20 21.33 -14.26
CA LEU A 162 18.86 21.68 -13.78
C LEU A 162 18.00 20.43 -13.59
N LEU A 163 18.00 19.50 -14.55
CA LEU A 163 17.26 18.25 -14.45
C LEU A 163 17.72 17.41 -13.26
N ASN A 164 19.04 17.29 -13.06
CA ASN A 164 19.61 16.60 -11.92
C ASN A 164 19.18 17.26 -10.59
N LEU A 165 19.19 18.59 -10.53
CA LEU A 165 18.75 19.34 -9.34
C LEU A 165 17.26 19.11 -9.07
N ILE A 166 16.41 19.20 -10.09
CA ILE A 166 14.96 18.99 -9.94
C ILE A 166 14.70 17.55 -9.47
N GLN A 167 15.19 16.55 -10.20
CA GLN A 167 14.87 15.14 -9.94
C GLN A 167 15.50 14.59 -8.66
N ASN A 168 16.74 14.99 -8.32
CA ASN A 168 17.48 14.39 -7.20
C ASN A 168 17.50 15.24 -5.93
N LYS A 169 17.02 16.49 -5.96
CA LYS A 169 17.08 17.41 -4.81
C LYS A 169 15.79 18.16 -4.51
N ILE A 170 14.92 18.40 -5.49
CA ILE A 170 13.69 19.20 -5.30
C ILE A 170 12.44 18.33 -5.32
N ASP A 171 12.28 17.48 -6.33
CA ASP A 171 11.10 16.65 -6.58
C ASP A 171 11.34 15.22 -6.09
N LEU A 172 11.45 15.07 -4.77
CA LEU A 172 11.68 13.77 -4.12
C LEU A 172 10.37 13.20 -3.56
N PRO A 173 10.19 11.86 -3.61
CA PRO A 173 9.06 11.21 -2.94
C PRO A 173 9.11 11.47 -1.44
N ALA A 174 7.96 11.81 -0.85
CA ALA A 174 7.82 11.90 0.59
C ALA A 174 7.52 10.50 1.16
N GLU A 175 8.21 10.12 2.23
CA GLU A 175 7.95 8.85 2.88
C GLU A 175 6.54 8.79 3.48
N GLN A 176 6.03 7.56 3.63
CA GLN A 176 4.72 7.30 4.21
C GLN A 176 4.84 6.90 5.68
N ILE A 177 3.84 7.28 6.48
CA ILE A 177 3.79 7.04 7.91
C ILE A 177 2.42 6.46 8.23
N LEU A 178 2.38 5.23 8.74
CA LEU A 178 1.18 4.64 9.31
C LEU A 178 1.09 5.10 10.77
N ILE A 179 -0.05 5.69 11.13
CA ILE A 179 -0.35 6.07 12.50
C ILE A 179 -1.50 5.19 12.98
N GLU A 180 -1.22 4.35 13.98
CA GLU A 180 -2.26 3.64 14.74
C GLU A 180 -2.62 4.46 15.98
N ALA A 181 -3.91 4.57 16.28
CA ALA A 181 -4.38 5.10 17.55
C ALA A 181 -5.22 4.06 18.28
N LEU A 182 -5.10 4.00 19.60
CA LEU A 182 -5.87 3.15 20.48
C LEU A 182 -6.49 4.03 21.57
N VAL A 183 -7.81 4.00 21.67
CA VAL A 183 -8.57 4.75 22.67
C VAL A 183 -9.15 3.77 23.68
N ILE A 184 -8.77 3.95 24.94
CA ILE A 184 -9.15 3.08 26.06
C ILE A 184 -9.90 3.91 27.09
N GLU A 185 -11.06 3.44 27.53
CA GLU A 185 -11.73 3.93 28.73
C GLU A 185 -11.34 3.04 29.91
N LEU A 186 -10.89 3.66 30.99
CA LEU A 186 -10.55 3.01 32.24
C LEU A 186 -11.54 3.41 33.32
N ASP A 187 -11.93 2.42 34.11
CA ASP A 187 -12.71 2.63 35.34
C ASP A 187 -11.73 2.72 36.51
N SER A 188 -11.49 3.92 37.03
CA SER A 188 -10.44 4.12 38.05
C SER A 188 -10.75 3.40 39.35
N ASP A 189 -12.03 3.15 39.65
CA ASP A 189 -12.45 2.47 40.89
C ASP A 189 -11.93 1.01 40.93
N LYS A 190 -11.68 0.40 39.76
CA LYS A 190 -11.09 -0.95 39.64
C LYS A 190 -9.56 -0.94 39.52
N LEU A 191 -8.95 0.17 39.11
CA LEU A 191 -7.49 0.33 39.07
C LEU A 191 -6.89 0.50 40.46
N ASP A 192 -7.59 1.21 41.36
CA ASP A 192 -7.21 1.35 42.76
C ASP A 192 -7.21 -0.02 43.48
N GLU A 193 -8.08 -0.94 43.07
CA GLU A 193 -8.14 -2.34 43.56
C GLU A 193 -6.97 -3.22 43.04
N LEU A 194 -6.36 -2.83 41.91
CA LEU A 194 -5.20 -3.46 41.27
C LEU A 194 -3.85 -2.90 41.76
N GLY A 195 -3.84 -1.84 42.58
CA GLY A 195 -2.65 -1.33 43.28
C GLY A 195 -1.63 -0.57 42.41
N ILE A 196 -2.03 -0.02 41.26
CA ILE A 196 -1.15 0.77 40.39
C ILE A 196 -1.19 2.25 40.82
N ASP A 197 -0.22 2.66 41.63
CA ASP A 197 -0.03 4.05 42.09
C ASP A 197 0.88 4.83 41.11
N TYR A 198 0.32 5.81 40.40
CA TYR A 198 1.03 6.67 39.44
C TYR A 198 1.74 7.88 40.07
N SER A 199 1.75 8.01 41.41
CA SER A 199 2.32 9.17 42.11
C SER A 199 3.82 9.08 42.44
N GLY A 200 4.46 7.93 42.16
CA GLY A 200 5.85 7.67 42.53
C GLY A 200 6.89 8.12 41.49
N THR A 201 7.72 9.11 41.83
CA THR A 201 8.91 9.49 41.05
C THR A 201 10.04 8.48 41.30
N GLY A 202 10.15 7.46 40.44
CA GLY A 202 11.22 6.45 40.44
C GLY A 202 12.00 6.40 39.11
N ALA A 203 13.16 5.74 39.12
CA ALA A 203 14.05 5.64 37.95
C ALA A 203 13.35 4.99 36.74
N GLY A 204 13.37 5.67 35.58
CA GLY A 204 12.70 5.25 34.33
C GLY A 204 11.41 6.02 33.99
N PHE A 205 10.98 6.93 34.87
CA PHE A 205 9.86 7.83 34.69
C PHE A 205 10.35 9.29 34.61
N SER A 206 9.98 10.03 33.55
CA SER A 206 10.15 11.49 33.53
C SER A 206 8.81 12.16 33.26
N ALA A 207 8.30 12.92 34.25
CA ALA A 207 7.12 13.74 34.11
C ALA A 207 7.51 15.22 34.19
N SER A 208 7.04 16.01 33.23
CA SER A 208 7.18 17.47 33.24
C SER A 208 5.83 18.09 33.61
N PHE A 209 5.82 18.86 34.70
CA PHE A 209 4.67 19.62 35.19
C PHE A 209 4.95 21.12 35.00
N PRO A 210 4.47 21.74 33.90
CA PRO A 210 4.60 23.18 33.72
C PRO A 210 3.67 23.90 34.71
N PRO A 211 4.12 24.98 35.37
CA PRO A 211 3.23 25.79 36.20
C PRO A 211 2.11 26.42 35.35
N PRO A 212 0.93 26.70 35.93
CA PRO A 212 -0.15 27.43 35.26
C PRO A 212 0.33 28.78 34.75
N ASP A 213 -0.16 29.19 33.58
CA ASP A 213 0.17 30.50 33.01
C ASP A 213 -0.33 31.62 33.95
N PRO A 214 0.55 32.50 34.45
CA PRO A 214 0.19 33.50 35.46
C PRO A 214 -0.73 34.62 34.93
N GLU A 215 -0.91 34.77 33.61
CA GLU A 215 -1.79 35.78 33.02
C GLU A 215 -3.18 35.22 32.66
N THR A 216 -3.28 33.96 32.24
CA THR A 216 -4.55 33.36 31.76
C THR A 216 -5.16 32.35 32.73
N GLY A 217 -4.39 31.85 33.70
CA GLY A 217 -4.82 30.75 34.58
C GLY A 217 -5.00 29.42 33.84
N GLU A 218 -4.55 29.33 32.59
CA GLU A 218 -4.60 28.09 31.81
C GLU A 218 -3.61 27.06 32.36
N ILE A 219 -4.12 25.84 32.57
CA ILE A 219 -3.33 24.70 33.03
C ILE A 219 -2.73 24.03 31.79
N ASN A 220 -1.41 24.14 31.60
CA ASN A 220 -0.70 23.46 30.53
C ASN A 220 -0.69 21.94 30.77
N PRO A 221 -0.89 21.09 29.73
CA PRO A 221 -0.92 19.65 29.89
C PRO A 221 0.44 19.10 30.35
N PHE A 222 0.41 18.13 31.26
CA PHE A 222 1.61 17.41 31.68
C PHE A 222 2.00 16.36 30.64
N THR A 223 3.29 16.11 30.49
CA THR A 223 3.82 15.06 29.59
C THR A 223 4.57 14.03 30.43
N VAL A 224 4.20 12.75 30.31
CA VAL A 224 4.89 11.61 30.92
C VAL A 224 5.59 10.83 29.82
N ILE A 225 6.91 10.68 29.92
CA ILE A 225 7.72 9.85 29.02
C ILE A 225 8.14 8.61 29.81
N LEU A 226 7.84 7.43 29.26
CA LEU A 226 8.19 6.13 29.83
C LEU A 226 9.37 5.55 29.05
N ASP A 227 10.45 5.20 29.74
CA ASP A 227 11.64 4.59 29.13
C ASP A 227 11.38 3.11 28.73
N ARG A 228 12.09 2.65 27.69
CA ARG A 228 12.01 1.31 27.08
C ARG A 228 12.26 0.16 28.06
N THR A 229 12.90 0.47 29.19
CA THR A 229 13.25 -0.46 30.26
C THR A 229 12.05 -0.93 31.11
N LEU A 230 10.93 -0.21 31.12
CA LEU A 230 9.77 -0.52 31.98
C LEU A 230 8.56 -1.16 31.26
N LEU A 231 8.34 -0.89 29.96
CA LEU A 231 7.20 -1.45 29.20
C LEU A 231 7.53 -2.68 28.34
N GLY A 232 8.82 -2.95 28.10
CA GLY A 232 9.25 -3.92 27.09
C GLY A 232 8.76 -3.56 25.67
N ASN A 233 8.85 -4.51 24.73
CA ASN A 233 8.45 -4.30 23.33
C ASN A 233 6.91 -4.16 23.18
N ALA A 234 6.41 -3.78 21.99
CA ALA A 234 4.97 -3.65 21.72
C ALA A 234 4.11 -4.87 22.12
N ASN A 235 4.70 -6.07 22.14
CA ASN A 235 4.03 -7.30 22.58
C ASN A 235 3.78 -7.36 24.10
N THR A 236 4.69 -6.86 24.94
CA THR A 236 4.51 -6.86 26.40
C THR A 236 3.53 -5.78 26.87
N PHE A 237 3.46 -4.66 26.15
CA PHE A 237 2.40 -3.68 26.36
C PHE A 237 1.02 -4.28 26.04
N ARG A 238 0.90 -4.99 24.90
CA ARG A 238 -0.34 -5.70 24.52
C ARG A 238 -0.79 -6.69 25.58
N THR A 239 0.11 -7.53 26.10
CA THR A 239 -0.25 -8.51 27.15
C THR A 239 -0.73 -7.87 28.45
N ASN A 240 -0.19 -6.71 28.83
CA ASN A 240 -0.62 -6.00 30.03
C ASN A 240 -2.00 -5.34 29.84
N VAL A 241 -2.25 -4.74 28.67
CA VAL A 241 -3.57 -4.22 28.29
C VAL A 241 -4.59 -5.36 28.23
N GLU A 242 -4.22 -6.52 27.71
CA GLU A 242 -5.08 -7.70 27.60
C GLU A 242 -5.42 -8.31 28.98
N ALA A 243 -4.48 -8.24 29.93
CA ALA A 243 -4.72 -8.60 31.34
C ALA A 243 -5.70 -7.62 32.03
N LEU A 244 -5.60 -6.31 31.77
CA LEU A 244 -6.52 -5.27 32.26
C LEU A 244 -7.94 -5.41 31.67
N ILE A 245 -8.04 -5.83 30.40
CA ILE A 245 -9.31 -6.14 29.74
C ILE A 245 -9.93 -7.41 30.35
N SER A 246 -9.13 -8.43 30.64
CA SER A 246 -9.59 -9.69 31.25
C SER A 246 -10.23 -9.50 32.64
N THR A 247 -9.86 -8.45 33.38
CA THR A 247 -10.41 -8.12 34.71
C THR A 247 -11.60 -7.14 34.66
N LYS A 248 -12.07 -6.76 33.47
CA LYS A 248 -13.13 -5.73 33.24
C LYS A 248 -12.79 -4.34 33.81
N ALA A 249 -11.50 -4.01 33.96
CA ALA A 249 -11.04 -2.70 34.46
C ALA A 249 -10.78 -1.68 33.32
N ALA A 250 -10.65 -2.17 32.09
CA ALA A 250 -10.43 -1.38 30.89
C ALA A 250 -11.37 -1.82 29.75
N GLU A 251 -11.89 -0.87 28.99
CA GLU A 251 -12.71 -1.09 27.79
C GLU A 251 -12.09 -0.36 26.60
N ILE A 252 -11.83 -1.08 25.51
CA ILE A 252 -11.35 -0.46 24.26
C ILE A 252 -12.53 0.23 23.58
N LEU A 253 -12.48 1.55 23.46
CA LEU A 253 -13.51 2.33 22.78
C LEU A 253 -13.34 2.31 21.26
N SER A 254 -12.10 2.41 20.77
CA SER A 254 -11.80 2.40 19.33
C SER A 254 -10.33 2.17 19.03
N LYS A 255 -10.03 1.60 17.84
CA LYS A 255 -8.66 1.45 17.31
C LYS A 255 -8.56 1.94 15.85
N PRO A 256 -8.66 3.27 15.59
CA PRO A 256 -8.51 3.78 14.23
C PRO A 256 -7.05 3.79 13.78
N SER A 257 -6.82 3.74 12.47
CA SER A 257 -5.50 3.92 11.86
C SER A 257 -5.59 4.79 10.60
N VAL A 258 -4.50 5.47 10.25
CA VAL A 258 -4.41 6.28 9.04
C VAL A 258 -3.00 6.25 8.45
N LEU A 259 -2.90 6.17 7.12
CA LEU A 259 -1.65 6.31 6.38
C LEU A 259 -1.53 7.75 5.88
N VAL A 260 -0.39 8.39 6.11
CA VAL A 260 -0.17 9.80 5.76
C VAL A 260 1.26 10.03 5.28
N LEU A 261 1.45 10.96 4.34
CA LEU A 261 2.77 11.37 3.86
C LEU A 261 3.48 12.28 4.85
N ASP A 262 4.80 12.26 4.84
CA ASP A 262 5.63 13.15 5.65
C ASP A 262 5.24 14.64 5.52
N GLY A 263 5.05 15.31 6.66
CA GLY A 263 4.69 16.71 6.74
C GLY A 263 3.24 17.06 6.35
N ARG A 264 2.41 16.08 5.97
CA ARG A 264 0.99 16.25 5.61
C ARG A 264 0.08 16.02 6.81
N GLN A 265 -1.07 16.70 6.83
CA GLN A 265 -2.05 16.54 7.90
C GLN A 265 -3.02 15.41 7.55
N ALA A 266 -3.28 14.54 8.52
CA ALA A 266 -4.35 13.56 8.52
C ALA A 266 -5.38 13.89 9.61
N ARG A 267 -6.63 13.54 9.35
CA ARG A 267 -7.74 13.70 10.31
C ARG A 267 -8.51 12.40 10.40
N ILE A 268 -8.66 11.89 11.61
CA ILE A 268 -9.50 10.73 11.94
C ILE A 268 -10.69 11.25 12.74
N GLN A 269 -11.90 10.81 12.39
CA GLN A 269 -13.11 11.16 13.14
C GLN A 269 -13.99 9.93 13.30
N VAL A 270 -14.29 9.58 14.55
CA VAL A 270 -15.12 8.43 14.92
C VAL A 270 -16.22 8.94 15.85
N GLY A 271 -17.48 8.80 15.46
CA GLY A 271 -18.57 9.36 16.25
C GLY A 271 -19.91 9.41 15.53
N GLN A 272 -20.85 10.11 16.14
CA GLN A 272 -22.21 10.32 15.63
C GLN A 272 -22.51 11.81 15.48
N GLN A 273 -23.49 12.17 14.67
CA GLN A 273 -23.95 13.55 14.54
C GLN A 273 -25.31 13.70 15.23
N ILE A 274 -25.40 14.65 16.16
CA ILE A 274 -26.66 14.95 16.84
C ILE A 274 -27.37 16.10 16.10
N PRO A 275 -28.62 15.91 15.64
CA PRO A 275 -29.42 17.01 15.14
C PRO A 275 -29.87 17.92 16.28
N ILE A 276 -29.69 19.23 16.11
CA ILE A 276 -30.26 20.28 16.96
C ILE A 276 -31.23 21.12 16.12
N VAL A 277 -32.43 21.35 16.66
CA VAL A 277 -33.44 22.17 15.98
C VAL A 277 -33.24 23.62 16.39
N LYS A 278 -32.83 24.48 15.44
CA LYS A 278 -32.79 25.93 15.60
C LYS A 278 -34.11 26.52 15.14
N THR A 279 -34.84 27.13 16.08
CA THR A 279 -36.05 27.91 15.77
C THR A 279 -35.68 29.38 15.72
N THR A 280 -35.77 30.00 14.54
CA THR A 280 -35.64 31.45 14.38
C THR A 280 -37.03 32.04 14.37
N ASP A 281 -37.37 32.81 15.41
CA ASP A 281 -38.64 33.51 15.49
C ASP A 281 -38.47 34.92 14.90
N THR A 282 -39.22 35.20 13.82
CA THR A 282 -39.37 36.55 13.28
C THR A 282 -40.80 36.98 13.56
N GLN A 283 -41.07 38.28 13.77
CA GLN A 283 -42.39 38.79 14.19
C GLN A 283 -43.58 38.40 13.27
N ILE A 284 -43.31 37.80 12.11
CA ILE A 284 -44.29 37.40 11.10
C ILE A 284 -44.26 35.87 10.84
N SER A 285 -43.19 35.14 11.21
CA SER A 285 -43.04 33.70 10.93
C SER A 285 -41.98 33.01 11.79
N GLN A 286 -42.26 31.77 12.19
CA GLN A 286 -41.30 30.87 12.83
C GLN A 286 -40.67 29.95 11.78
N THR A 287 -39.36 30.05 11.58
CA THR A 287 -38.61 29.13 10.71
C THR A 287 -37.82 28.14 11.56
N LYS A 288 -38.00 26.84 11.33
CA LYS A 288 -37.19 25.78 11.94
C LYS A 288 -36.12 25.32 10.96
N SER A 289 -34.88 25.28 11.42
CA SER A 289 -33.73 24.73 10.71
C SER A 289 -33.10 23.64 11.58
N VAL A 290 -32.49 22.63 10.95
CA VAL A 290 -31.82 21.53 11.66
C VAL A 290 -30.34 21.64 11.39
N ASP A 291 -29.55 21.81 12.46
CA ASP A 291 -28.09 21.79 12.40
C ASP A 291 -27.57 20.49 13.01
N TYR A 292 -26.47 19.95 12.49
CA TYR A 292 -25.87 18.72 13.00
C TYR A 292 -24.57 19.04 13.73
N ILE A 293 -24.47 18.62 15.00
CA ILE A 293 -23.24 18.74 15.79
C ILE A 293 -22.58 17.36 15.87
N PRO A 294 -21.34 17.20 15.39
CA PRO A 294 -20.60 15.94 15.53
C PRO A 294 -20.13 15.76 16.98
N VAL A 295 -20.27 14.54 17.49
CA VAL A 295 -19.79 14.10 18.81
C VAL A 295 -19.09 12.75 18.66
N GLY A 296 -18.04 12.52 19.44
CA GLY A 296 -17.13 11.38 19.31
C GLY A 296 -15.67 11.80 19.44
N ILE A 297 -14.76 11.00 18.88
CA ILE A 297 -13.32 11.21 18.94
C ILE A 297 -12.82 11.79 17.61
N VAL A 298 -12.06 12.87 17.66
CA VAL A 298 -11.39 13.48 16.51
C VAL A 298 -9.90 13.56 16.79
N LEU A 299 -9.08 13.00 15.89
CA LEU A 299 -7.62 13.07 15.94
C LEU A 299 -7.12 13.80 14.70
N ASN A 300 -6.54 14.99 14.89
CA ASN A 300 -5.81 15.71 13.87
C ASN A 300 -4.31 15.48 14.07
N LEU A 301 -3.64 14.97 13.05
CA LEU A 301 -2.27 14.48 13.13
C LEU A 301 -1.45 15.11 12.00
N ARG A 302 -0.25 15.58 12.31
CA ARG A 302 0.72 16.02 11.30
C ARG A 302 2.10 15.49 11.69
N PRO A 303 2.49 14.32 11.17
CA PRO A 303 3.79 13.75 11.44
C PRO A 303 4.89 14.40 10.59
N ARG A 304 6.11 14.35 11.09
CA ARG A 304 7.34 14.77 10.43
C ARG A 304 8.49 13.81 10.76
N ILE A 305 9.15 13.26 9.75
CA ILE A 305 10.28 12.34 9.92
C ILE A 305 11.58 13.15 10.12
N ASN A 306 12.52 12.60 10.88
CA ASN A 306 13.87 13.17 11.01
C ASN A 306 14.80 12.57 9.95
N GLU A 307 15.90 13.24 9.64
CA GLU A 307 16.85 12.87 8.58
C GLU A 307 17.38 11.41 8.66
N ASP A 308 17.47 10.83 9.85
CA ASP A 308 17.97 9.46 10.05
C ASP A 308 16.86 8.38 10.04
N ASP A 309 15.59 8.70 9.73
CA ASP A 309 14.41 7.81 9.72
C ASP A 309 14.14 7.02 11.03
N THR A 310 14.82 7.38 12.12
CA THR A 310 14.71 6.69 13.41
C THR A 310 13.59 7.25 14.31
N ARG A 311 13.16 8.49 14.06
CA ARG A 311 12.29 9.26 14.95
C ARG A 311 11.28 10.09 14.17
N ILE A 312 10.08 10.18 14.72
CA ILE A 312 8.95 10.89 14.12
C ILE A 312 8.50 11.96 15.11
N THR A 313 8.35 13.19 14.63
CA THR A 313 7.78 14.32 15.37
C THR A 313 6.33 14.48 14.93
N ILE A 314 5.38 14.39 15.86
CA ILE A 314 3.95 14.44 15.55
C ILE A 314 3.35 15.65 16.26
N GLN A 315 2.77 16.55 15.49
CA GLN A 315 1.79 17.50 16.01
C GLN A 315 0.44 16.79 16.06
N VAL A 316 -0.12 16.68 17.26
CA VAL A 316 -1.39 16.00 17.48
C VAL A 316 -2.37 16.90 18.21
N GLU A 317 -3.59 16.94 17.70
CA GLU A 317 -4.76 17.47 18.39
C GLU A 317 -5.78 16.37 18.53
N THR A 318 -6.18 16.08 19.76
CA THR A 318 -7.20 15.10 20.11
C THR A 318 -8.40 15.83 20.71
N ILE A 319 -9.59 15.57 20.18
CA ILE A 319 -10.86 16.09 20.70
C ILE A 319 -11.76 14.90 21.03
N ILE A 320 -12.26 14.82 22.26
CA ILE A 320 -13.19 13.78 22.70
C ILE A 320 -14.48 14.47 23.14
N SER A 321 -15.57 14.12 22.49
CA SER A 321 -16.89 14.72 22.65
C SER A 321 -17.91 13.67 23.10
N GLU A 322 -18.60 13.93 24.20
CA GLU A 322 -19.60 13.04 24.78
C GLU A 322 -20.92 13.77 25.00
N THR A 323 -22.03 13.03 24.87
CA THR A 323 -23.37 13.55 25.05
C THR A 323 -23.84 13.27 26.47
N GLU A 324 -24.31 14.29 27.18
CA GLU A 324 -24.90 14.13 28.50
C GLU A 324 -26.40 14.41 28.46
N GLN A 325 -27.18 13.43 28.90
CA GLN A 325 -28.63 13.56 29.02
C GLN A 325 -28.95 14.34 30.30
N ARG A 326 -29.61 15.49 30.15
CA ARG A 326 -29.98 16.34 31.29
C ARG A 326 -31.12 15.69 32.08
N ILE A 327 -30.87 15.30 33.33
CA ILE A 327 -31.90 14.79 34.24
C ILE A 327 -32.71 16.00 34.77
N GLY A 328 -34.02 16.05 34.47
CA GLY A 328 -34.95 17.05 35.04
C GLY A 328 -35.39 18.20 34.12
N ALA A 329 -35.24 18.10 32.79
CA ALA A 329 -35.83 19.07 31.88
C ALA A 329 -37.37 18.94 31.85
N SER A 330 -38.07 19.79 32.60
CA SER A 330 -39.51 19.92 32.53
C SER A 330 -39.95 20.38 31.14
N SER A 331 -41.06 19.79 30.67
CA SER A 331 -41.64 19.92 29.33
C SER A 331 -42.22 21.32 29.04
N GLY A 332 -41.38 22.35 28.95
CA GLY A 332 -41.86 23.71 28.65
C GLY A 332 -40.77 24.69 28.23
N GLY A 333 -40.45 24.72 26.93
CA GLY A 333 -39.73 25.84 26.28
C GLY A 333 -38.50 25.43 25.47
N GLY A 334 -38.47 25.77 24.18
CA GLY A 334 -37.59 25.26 23.10
C GLY A 334 -36.06 25.46 23.19
N VAL A 335 -35.51 25.83 24.36
CA VAL A 335 -34.06 25.78 24.66
C VAL A 335 -33.74 24.59 25.60
N LEU A 336 -34.74 24.02 26.28
CA LEU A 336 -34.58 23.05 27.37
C LEU A 336 -34.36 21.60 26.92
N GLU A 337 -34.38 21.31 25.62
CA GLU A 337 -34.31 19.97 25.02
C GLU A 337 -32.98 19.70 24.26
N ALA A 338 -32.10 20.69 24.15
CA ALA A 338 -30.79 20.49 23.51
C ALA A 338 -29.86 19.64 24.41
N PRO A 339 -29.17 18.62 23.86
CA PRO A 339 -28.23 17.80 24.63
C PRO A 339 -27.03 18.63 25.07
N VAL A 340 -26.54 18.38 26.28
CA VAL A 340 -25.26 18.95 26.74
C VAL A 340 -24.15 18.13 26.08
N ILE A 341 -23.20 18.82 25.45
CA ILE A 341 -22.06 18.18 24.78
C ILE A 341 -20.80 18.56 25.55
N ASN A 342 -20.18 17.57 26.19
CA ASN A 342 -18.93 17.73 26.90
C ASN A 342 -17.77 17.48 25.94
N ASN A 343 -16.92 18.49 25.73
CA ASN A 343 -15.77 18.42 24.84
C ASN A 343 -14.47 18.50 25.64
N ARG A 344 -13.56 17.58 25.35
CA ARG A 344 -12.21 17.51 25.91
C ARG A 344 -11.22 17.68 24.77
N ARG A 345 -10.26 18.61 24.87
CA ARG A 345 -9.26 18.84 23.83
C ARG A 345 -7.86 18.77 24.42
N VAL A 346 -6.97 18.06 23.73
CA VAL A 346 -5.54 18.04 24.00
C VAL A 346 -4.78 18.38 22.73
N GLN A 347 -3.80 19.28 22.82
CA GLN A 347 -2.88 19.61 21.73
C GLN A 347 -1.45 19.42 22.24
N SER A 348 -0.64 18.66 21.49
CA SER A 348 0.73 18.37 21.88
C SER A 348 1.65 18.22 20.67
N TYR A 349 2.94 18.38 20.91
CA TYR A 349 4.02 18.14 19.95
C TYR A 349 4.96 17.12 20.56
N VAL A 350 4.94 15.90 20.04
CA VAL A 350 5.70 14.78 20.60
C VAL A 350 6.72 14.29 19.59
N ARG A 351 7.94 14.03 20.04
CA ARG A 351 8.96 13.34 19.25
C ARG A 351 9.22 11.97 19.85
N VAL A 352 8.99 10.94 19.05
CA VAL A 352 9.03 9.54 19.46
C VAL A 352 9.86 8.72 18.47
N ALA A 353 10.42 7.60 18.92
CA ALA A 353 11.11 6.67 18.03
C ALA A 353 10.11 5.94 17.12
N ASN A 354 10.55 5.52 15.93
CA ASN A 354 9.75 4.69 15.04
C ASN A 354 9.26 3.42 15.76
N ASN A 355 8.03 2.99 15.50
CA ASN A 355 7.37 1.83 16.12
C ASN A 355 7.17 1.92 17.65
N THR A 356 7.30 3.11 18.25
CA THR A 356 7.17 3.27 19.70
C THR A 356 5.84 3.95 20.05
N PRO A 357 4.96 3.31 20.83
CA PRO A 357 3.72 3.92 21.27
C PRO A 357 3.99 5.05 22.27
N PHE A 358 3.18 6.09 22.23
CA PHE A 358 3.19 7.16 23.23
C PHE A 358 1.75 7.56 23.59
N ILE A 359 1.59 8.12 24.80
CA ILE A 359 0.30 8.50 25.36
C ILE A 359 0.15 10.01 25.27
N ILE A 360 -0.96 10.50 24.72
CA ILE A 360 -1.20 11.94 24.52
C ILE A 360 -2.01 12.57 25.65
N GLY A 361 -2.53 11.77 26.59
CA GLY A 361 -3.09 12.25 27.85
C GLY A 361 -4.11 11.29 28.45
N GLY A 362 -4.19 11.29 29.79
CA GLY A 362 -5.27 10.69 30.58
C GLY A 362 -6.26 11.80 30.96
N LEU A 363 -7.44 11.78 30.33
CA LEU A 363 -8.49 12.77 30.60
C LEU A 363 -9.34 12.27 31.77
N ILE A 364 -8.98 12.68 32.99
CA ILE A 364 -9.69 12.28 34.21
C ILE A 364 -11.02 13.00 34.31
N SER A 365 -12.12 12.25 34.41
CA SER A 365 -13.45 12.77 34.69
C SER A 365 -13.95 12.21 36.03
N ASN A 366 -14.11 13.06 37.04
CA ASN A 366 -14.70 12.68 38.33
C ASN A 366 -16.13 13.21 38.44
N LYS A 367 -17.13 12.33 38.40
CA LYS A 367 -18.54 12.67 38.58
C LYS A 367 -19.02 12.21 39.95
N LYS A 368 -19.23 13.16 40.86
CA LYS A 368 -19.82 12.91 42.18
C LYS A 368 -21.31 13.30 42.16
N SER A 369 -22.19 12.32 42.31
CA SER A 369 -23.63 12.55 42.46
C SER A 369 -24.04 12.24 43.90
N GLN A 370 -24.56 13.24 44.60
CA GLN A 370 -25.08 13.11 45.97
C GLN A 370 -26.58 13.32 45.92
N SER A 371 -27.35 12.28 46.27
CA SER A 371 -28.80 12.34 46.38
C SER A 371 -29.18 12.19 47.84
N GLU A 372 -29.80 13.22 48.41
CA GLU A 372 -30.30 13.22 49.77
C GLU A 372 -31.83 13.32 49.78
N GLY A 373 -32.48 12.41 50.49
CA GLY A 373 -33.92 12.38 50.70
C GLY A 373 -34.23 12.12 52.18
N GLY A 374 -35.39 12.54 52.66
CA GLY A 374 -35.78 12.29 54.05
C GLY A 374 -37.10 12.94 54.41
N ILE A 375 -37.70 12.51 55.52
CA ILE A 375 -38.95 13.09 56.01
C ILE A 375 -38.67 14.50 56.55
N PRO A 376 -39.32 15.57 56.03
CA PRO A 376 -39.15 16.93 56.54
C PRO A 376 -39.40 16.99 58.06
N ILE A 377 -38.64 17.81 58.79
CA ILE A 377 -38.66 17.97 60.27
C ILE A 377 -37.95 16.84 61.03
N LEU A 378 -38.21 15.57 60.69
CA LEU A 378 -37.63 14.42 61.40
C LEU A 378 -36.17 14.16 61.01
N LYS A 379 -35.76 14.53 59.79
CA LYS A 379 -34.37 14.39 59.31
C LYS A 379 -33.37 15.32 60.00
N ASP A 380 -33.84 16.43 60.60
CA ASP A 380 -32.99 17.49 61.16
C ASP A 380 -32.81 17.37 62.70
N LEU A 381 -33.37 16.33 63.33
CA LEU A 381 -33.24 16.08 64.78
C LEU A 381 -31.81 15.60 65.14
N PRO A 382 -31.14 16.21 66.12
CA PRO A 382 -29.86 15.70 66.63
C PRO A 382 -30.06 14.29 67.21
N PHE A 383 -29.09 13.40 66.99
CA PHE A 383 -29.09 11.97 67.37
C PHE A 383 -30.06 11.03 66.64
N LEU A 384 -31.26 11.48 66.23
CA LEU A 384 -32.29 10.61 65.61
C LEU A 384 -32.47 10.80 64.10
N GLY A 385 -31.98 11.92 63.52
CA GLY A 385 -32.22 12.29 62.12
C GLY A 385 -31.69 11.30 61.07
N LYS A 386 -30.61 10.55 61.37
CA LYS A 386 -29.98 9.60 60.43
C LYS A 386 -30.85 8.39 60.06
N ILE A 387 -31.83 8.03 60.90
CA ILE A 387 -32.76 6.91 60.66
C ILE A 387 -33.89 7.35 59.70
N PHE A 388 -34.16 8.65 59.62
CA PHE A 388 -35.21 9.27 58.81
C PHE A 388 -34.68 9.99 57.55
N SER A 389 -33.39 9.84 57.27
CA SER A 389 -32.69 10.32 56.08
C SER A 389 -32.17 9.15 55.25
N VAL A 390 -32.27 9.24 53.92
CA VAL A 390 -31.58 8.36 52.97
C VAL A 390 -30.57 9.20 52.19
N SER A 391 -29.31 8.79 52.23
CA SER A 391 -28.23 9.39 51.46
C SER A 391 -27.67 8.34 50.51
N SER A 392 -27.63 8.65 49.22
CA SER A 392 -26.95 7.83 48.22
C SER A 392 -25.87 8.67 47.56
N GLU A 393 -24.62 8.21 47.68
CA GLU A 393 -23.45 8.82 47.06
C GLU A 393 -22.99 7.90 45.93
N ARG A 394 -22.97 8.42 44.71
CA ARG A 394 -22.46 7.71 43.53
C ARG A 394 -21.32 8.51 42.92
N SER A 395 -20.10 8.02 43.10
CA SER A 395 -18.91 8.50 42.38
C SER A 395 -18.76 7.65 41.11
N ILE A 396 -18.56 8.29 39.96
CA ILE A 396 -18.18 7.62 38.72
C ILE A 396 -16.95 8.35 38.21
N LYS A 397 -15.82 7.65 38.20
CA LYS A 397 -14.58 8.16 37.64
C LYS A 397 -14.24 7.40 36.37
N LYS A 398 -14.25 8.12 35.25
CA LYS A 398 -13.86 7.57 33.94
C LYS A 398 -12.62 8.28 33.46
N GLU A 399 -11.64 7.51 33.00
CA GLU A 399 -10.42 8.03 32.42
C GLU A 399 -10.29 7.54 30.98
N VAL A 400 -10.12 8.47 30.04
CA VAL A 400 -9.90 8.11 28.63
C VAL A 400 -8.44 8.33 28.29
N ILE A 401 -7.79 7.28 27.81
CA ILE A 401 -6.39 7.27 27.36
C ILE A 401 -6.35 7.10 25.85
N VAL A 402 -5.59 7.97 25.19
CA VAL A 402 -5.29 7.86 23.75
C VAL A 402 -3.82 7.54 23.57
N VAL A 403 -3.57 6.34 23.04
CA VAL A 403 -2.24 5.84 22.68
C VAL A 403 -2.07 5.98 21.18
N ILE A 404 -0.94 6.54 20.74
CA ILE A 404 -0.59 6.65 19.32
C ILE A 404 0.72 5.93 19.05
N THR A 405 0.74 5.13 18.01
CA THR A 405 1.92 4.38 17.54
C THR A 405 2.19 4.73 16.08
N PRO A 406 3.29 5.43 15.79
CA PRO A 406 3.67 5.75 14.42
C PRO A 406 4.68 4.75 13.85
N HIS A 407 4.55 4.47 12.56
CA HIS A 407 5.38 3.54 11.80
C HIS A 407 5.83 4.19 10.49
N ILE A 408 7.13 4.37 10.28
CA ILE A 408 7.69 4.79 8.99
C ILE A 408 7.64 3.62 8.02
N ILE A 409 7.07 3.85 6.84
CA ILE A 409 6.99 2.90 5.74
C ILE A 409 7.99 3.34 4.69
N GLN A 410 9.08 2.59 4.57
CA GLN A 410 10.08 2.82 3.54
C GLN A 410 9.59 2.25 2.21
N GLU A 411 9.56 3.10 1.19
CA GLU A 411 9.22 2.76 -0.19
C GLU A 411 10.42 2.08 -0.87
N SER A 412 10.89 0.96 -0.31
CA SER A 412 11.72 0.02 -1.08
C SER A 412 10.77 -0.77 -1.98
N GLU A 413 11.07 -0.87 -3.27
CA GLU A 413 10.20 -1.36 -4.38
C GLU A 413 9.51 -2.74 -4.22
N ASN A 414 9.54 -3.40 -3.05
CA ASN A 414 8.89 -4.69 -2.80
C ASN A 414 8.23 -4.84 -1.41
N ASN A 415 7.92 -3.77 -0.67
CA ASN A 415 7.49 -3.85 0.74
C ASN A 415 6.17 -3.12 1.10
N PHE A 416 5.18 -3.09 0.20
CA PHE A 416 3.80 -2.80 0.62
C PHE A 416 3.23 -3.85 1.61
N SER A 417 3.97 -4.94 1.86
CA SER A 417 3.50 -6.02 2.71
C SER A 417 3.48 -5.70 4.21
N ARG A 418 4.27 -4.72 4.70
CA ARG A 418 4.52 -4.50 6.14
C ARG A 418 3.46 -3.64 6.86
N VAL A 419 2.58 -2.98 6.11
CA VAL A 419 1.57 -2.03 6.63
C VAL A 419 0.21 -2.69 6.95
N ILE A 420 0.06 -3.96 6.61
CA ILE A 420 -1.17 -4.74 6.82
C ILE A 420 -0.78 -5.95 7.67
N PRO A 421 -1.42 -6.20 8.82
CA PRO A 421 -1.19 -7.39 9.65
C PRO A 421 -1.07 -8.65 8.78
N GLN A 422 0.15 -9.15 8.61
CA GLN A 422 0.47 -10.18 7.61
C GLN A 422 -0.19 -11.52 7.92
N ASP A 423 -0.57 -11.73 9.18
CA ASP A 423 -1.16 -12.97 9.67
C ASP A 423 -2.57 -12.76 10.27
N SER A 424 -3.27 -11.67 9.93
CA SER A 424 -4.64 -11.46 10.42
C SER A 424 -5.67 -12.01 9.45
N GLU A 425 -6.47 -12.97 9.93
CA GLU A 425 -7.63 -13.51 9.21
C GLU A 425 -8.68 -12.46 8.82
N LEU A 426 -8.64 -11.27 9.45
CA LEU A 426 -9.55 -10.16 9.17
C LEU A 426 -9.40 -9.57 7.75
N PHE A 427 -8.28 -9.83 7.06
CA PHE A 427 -8.05 -9.37 5.68
C PHE A 427 -8.36 -10.43 4.63
N ASN A 428 -8.73 -11.64 5.04
CA ASN A 428 -9.17 -12.68 4.13
C ASN A 428 -10.65 -12.43 3.75
N ALA A 429 -10.89 -11.79 2.61
CA ALA A 429 -12.23 -11.45 2.15
C ALA A 429 -12.82 -12.58 1.28
N PHE A 430 -13.35 -13.62 1.91
CA PHE A 430 -14.06 -14.70 1.19
C PHE A 430 -15.58 -14.48 1.19
N GLY A 431 -16.22 -14.59 0.03
CA GLY A 431 -17.69 -14.63 -0.09
C GLY A 431 -18.39 -13.28 -0.26
N ASN A 432 -17.66 -12.19 -0.48
CA ASN A 432 -18.25 -10.89 -0.77
C ASN A 432 -18.53 -10.70 -2.28
N ARG A 433 -19.71 -10.18 -2.62
CA ARG A 433 -20.06 -9.85 -4.02
C ARG A 433 -19.42 -8.56 -4.53
N SER A 434 -18.91 -7.73 -3.62
CA SER A 434 -18.38 -6.39 -3.91
C SER A 434 -16.86 -6.27 -3.75
N PHE A 435 -16.19 -7.31 -3.29
CA PHE A 435 -14.74 -7.36 -3.15
C PHE A 435 -14.21 -8.65 -3.79
N PRO A 436 -13.03 -8.62 -4.44
CA PRO A 436 -12.41 -9.82 -4.99
C PRO A 436 -12.18 -10.85 -3.89
N ASN A 437 -12.48 -12.14 -4.15
CA ASN A 437 -12.04 -13.20 -3.24
C ASN A 437 -10.52 -13.28 -3.36
N SER A 438 -9.80 -12.82 -2.35
CA SER A 438 -8.35 -12.82 -2.37
C SER A 438 -7.79 -13.49 -1.11
N TYR A 439 -6.69 -14.19 -1.31
CA TYR A 439 -5.90 -14.79 -0.25
C TYR A 439 -4.54 -14.11 -0.25
N ARG A 440 -4.07 -13.76 0.95
CA ARG A 440 -2.75 -13.19 1.12
C ARG A 440 -1.79 -14.27 1.61
N VAL A 441 -0.72 -14.51 0.85
CA VAL A 441 0.31 -15.51 1.16
C VAL A 441 0.90 -15.23 2.55
N GLN A 442 0.88 -16.23 3.42
CA GLN A 442 1.39 -16.12 4.80
C GLN A 442 2.82 -16.67 4.90
N ASN A 443 3.50 -16.37 6.01
CA ASN A 443 4.82 -16.94 6.28
C ASN A 443 4.81 -18.48 6.31
N THR A 444 3.71 -19.09 6.74
CA THR A 444 3.57 -20.56 6.80
C THR A 444 3.47 -21.23 5.45
N ASP A 445 3.15 -20.47 4.40
CA ASP A 445 2.83 -21.03 3.08
C ASP A 445 4.08 -21.07 2.16
N VAL A 446 5.18 -20.45 2.59
CA VAL A 446 6.44 -20.35 1.82
C VAL A 446 7.46 -21.34 2.36
N PHE A 447 8.06 -22.14 1.48
CA PHE A 447 9.08 -23.11 1.87
C PHE A 447 10.46 -22.46 2.08
N ASP A 448 11.24 -23.00 3.02
CA ASP A 448 12.67 -22.67 3.13
C ASP A 448 13.46 -23.39 2.03
N LEU A 449 13.77 -22.65 0.98
CA LEU A 449 14.52 -23.13 -0.20
C LEU A 449 15.92 -22.52 -0.29
N SER A 450 16.43 -21.98 0.82
CA SER A 450 17.77 -21.37 0.89
C SER A 450 18.88 -22.32 0.45
N PHE A 451 18.69 -23.63 0.63
CA PHE A 451 19.66 -24.66 0.21
C PHE A 451 19.92 -24.68 -1.31
N ILE A 452 18.94 -24.26 -2.13
CA ILE A 452 19.08 -24.22 -3.60
C ILE A 452 20.09 -23.14 -3.99
N TYR A 453 19.94 -21.94 -3.43
CA TYR A 453 20.84 -20.80 -3.65
C TYR A 453 22.24 -21.04 -3.03
N ASN A 454 22.30 -21.85 -1.97
CA ASN A 454 23.57 -22.25 -1.34
C ASN A 454 24.26 -23.42 -2.05
N SER A 455 23.68 -23.98 -3.11
CA SER A 455 24.29 -25.09 -3.85
C SER A 455 25.60 -24.64 -4.51
N PRO A 456 26.73 -25.32 -4.24
CA PRO A 456 28.02 -24.97 -4.85
C PRO A 456 28.01 -25.05 -6.38
N ILE A 457 27.16 -25.91 -6.94
CA ILE A 457 27.02 -26.07 -8.39
C ILE A 457 26.30 -24.86 -8.99
N PHE A 458 25.20 -24.43 -8.37
CA PHE A 458 24.44 -23.26 -8.83
C PHE A 458 25.29 -21.98 -8.77
N GLN A 459 26.03 -21.79 -7.68
CA GLN A 459 26.96 -20.66 -7.53
C GLN A 459 28.08 -20.69 -8.59
N LYS A 460 28.61 -21.88 -8.94
CA LYS A 460 29.60 -22.02 -10.01
C LYS A 460 29.03 -21.68 -11.38
N ILE A 461 27.80 -22.14 -11.67
CA ILE A 461 27.10 -21.81 -12.92
C ILE A 461 26.93 -20.29 -13.01
N GLN A 462 26.35 -19.66 -11.97
CA GLN A 462 26.14 -18.22 -11.93
C GLN A 462 27.44 -17.44 -12.11
N ALA A 463 28.51 -17.82 -11.41
CA ALA A 463 29.82 -17.19 -11.56
C ALA A 463 30.38 -17.34 -12.99
N GLY A 464 30.24 -18.53 -13.60
CA GLY A 464 30.64 -18.79 -14.98
C GLY A 464 29.87 -17.95 -15.99
N VAL A 465 28.55 -17.79 -15.82
CA VAL A 465 27.74 -16.92 -16.70
C VAL A 465 28.13 -15.46 -16.54
N VAL A 466 28.38 -14.99 -15.32
CA VAL A 466 28.84 -13.62 -15.06
C VAL A 466 30.18 -13.35 -15.74
N GLU A 467 31.09 -14.33 -15.75
CA GLU A 467 32.39 -14.19 -16.42
C GLU A 467 32.26 -14.20 -17.95
N ALA A 468 31.43 -15.10 -18.51
CA ALA A 468 31.15 -15.15 -19.93
C ALA A 468 30.42 -13.88 -20.44
N ALA A 469 29.45 -13.37 -19.68
CA ALA A 469 28.70 -12.16 -20.01
C ALA A 469 29.55 -10.88 -20.02
N LYS A 470 30.69 -10.87 -19.30
CA LYS A 470 31.68 -9.79 -19.42
C LYS A 470 32.36 -9.77 -20.78
N GLN A 471 32.49 -10.92 -21.43
CA GLN A 471 33.10 -11.05 -22.75
C GLN A 471 32.07 -10.86 -23.87
N ASP A 472 30.88 -11.46 -23.72
CA ASP A 472 29.76 -11.29 -24.62
C ASP A 472 28.56 -10.64 -23.93
N LYS A 473 28.32 -9.36 -24.24
CA LYS A 473 27.23 -8.58 -23.65
C LYS A 473 25.84 -9.04 -24.10
N ALA A 474 25.72 -9.82 -25.18
CA ALA A 474 24.43 -10.37 -25.62
C ALA A 474 23.81 -11.29 -24.55
N MET A 475 24.65 -11.97 -23.76
CA MET A 475 24.23 -12.86 -22.68
C MET A 475 23.47 -12.16 -21.53
N TYR A 476 23.56 -10.84 -21.41
CA TYR A 476 22.72 -10.09 -20.45
C TYR A 476 21.25 -10.01 -20.87
N VAL A 477 20.94 -10.29 -22.14
CA VAL A 477 19.61 -10.09 -22.73
C VAL A 477 19.02 -11.41 -23.24
N GLU A 478 19.86 -12.34 -23.69
CA GLU A 478 19.42 -13.62 -24.26
C GLU A 478 19.14 -14.69 -23.20
N GLU A 479 18.02 -15.40 -23.35
CA GLU A 479 17.74 -16.63 -22.62
C GLU A 479 18.59 -17.78 -23.18
N PRO A 480 19.10 -18.70 -22.34
CA PRO A 480 18.82 -18.87 -20.91
C PRO A 480 19.74 -18.09 -19.95
N TYR A 481 20.73 -17.34 -20.46
CA TYR A 481 21.76 -16.67 -19.66
C TYR A 481 21.21 -15.56 -18.77
N LYS A 482 20.29 -14.75 -19.31
CA LYS A 482 19.59 -13.70 -18.58
C LYS A 482 18.93 -14.23 -17.30
N SER A 483 18.19 -15.34 -17.40
CA SER A 483 17.53 -15.94 -16.24
C SER A 483 18.51 -16.35 -15.13
N VAL A 484 19.65 -16.93 -15.50
CA VAL A 484 20.69 -17.33 -14.52
C VAL A 484 21.35 -16.10 -13.88
N LEU A 485 21.59 -15.03 -14.64
CA LEU A 485 22.15 -13.77 -14.13
C LEU A 485 21.20 -13.07 -13.14
N GLU A 486 19.90 -13.14 -13.39
CA GLU A 486 18.84 -12.65 -12.48
C GLU A 486 18.67 -13.55 -11.23
N GLY A 487 19.40 -14.66 -11.14
CA GLY A 487 19.34 -15.58 -10.00
C GLY A 487 18.19 -16.57 -10.04
N ARG A 488 17.51 -16.71 -11.19
CA ARG A 488 16.43 -17.68 -11.36
C ARG A 488 16.95 -19.11 -11.31
N VAL A 489 16.19 -19.96 -10.63
CA VAL A 489 16.50 -21.39 -10.54
C VAL A 489 15.70 -22.13 -11.59
N PHE A 490 16.36 -23.00 -12.37
CA PHE A 490 15.67 -23.83 -13.35
C PHE A 490 14.62 -24.74 -12.69
N GLY A 491 13.36 -24.63 -13.12
CA GLY A 491 12.26 -25.45 -12.61
C GLY A 491 11.61 -24.91 -11.34
N GLU A 492 11.98 -23.72 -10.88
CA GLU A 492 11.45 -23.10 -9.66
C GLU A 492 9.92 -22.94 -9.66
N GLU A 493 9.31 -22.84 -10.84
CA GLU A 493 7.87 -22.76 -11.02
C GLU A 493 7.11 -23.98 -10.46
N ILE A 494 7.79 -25.14 -10.39
CA ILE A 494 7.23 -26.37 -9.81
C ILE A 494 7.05 -26.23 -8.30
N LEU A 495 8.03 -25.60 -7.64
CA LEU A 495 8.00 -25.36 -6.21
C LEU A 495 6.96 -24.31 -5.86
N VAL A 496 6.85 -23.24 -6.64
CA VAL A 496 5.80 -22.23 -6.45
C VAL A 496 4.40 -22.83 -6.66
N ARG A 497 4.20 -23.64 -7.71
CA ARG A 497 2.93 -24.37 -7.89
C ARG A 497 2.62 -25.28 -6.70
N ARG A 498 3.62 -25.94 -6.11
CA ARG A 498 3.43 -26.75 -4.90
C ARG A 498 2.99 -25.90 -3.70
N MET A 499 3.55 -24.70 -3.50
CA MET A 499 3.12 -23.78 -2.42
C MET A 499 1.68 -23.30 -2.63
N ILE A 500 1.32 -22.90 -3.86
CA ILE A 500 -0.06 -22.51 -4.21
C ILE A 500 -1.04 -23.67 -3.94
N TYR A 501 -0.64 -24.89 -4.30
CA TYR A 501 -1.43 -26.09 -4.01
C TYR A 501 -1.66 -26.27 -2.49
N GLU A 502 -0.65 -26.07 -1.65
CA GLU A 502 -0.80 -26.23 -0.19
C GLU A 502 -1.73 -25.17 0.42
N ILE A 503 -1.73 -23.95 -0.12
CA ILE A 503 -2.72 -22.92 0.23
C ILE A 503 -4.14 -23.42 -0.11
N ILE A 504 -4.34 -23.94 -1.32
CA ILE A 504 -5.64 -24.46 -1.76
C ILE A 504 -6.10 -25.66 -0.92
N GLU A 505 -5.17 -26.55 -0.56
CA GLU A 505 -5.42 -27.71 0.31
C GLU A 505 -5.83 -27.24 1.72
N LYS A 506 -5.11 -26.27 2.30
CA LYS A 506 -5.39 -25.67 3.62
C LYS A 506 -6.74 -24.96 3.67
N MET A 507 -7.22 -24.44 2.54
CA MET A 507 -8.50 -23.75 2.42
C MET A 507 -9.68 -24.68 2.07
N ASP A 508 -9.43 -25.98 1.88
CA ASP A 508 -10.45 -26.99 1.57
C ASP A 508 -11.34 -26.67 0.34
N TYR A 509 -10.78 -25.97 -0.65
CA TYR A 509 -11.50 -25.50 -1.85
C TYR A 509 -12.00 -26.63 -2.77
N TYR A 510 -11.45 -27.83 -2.65
CA TYR A 510 -11.89 -29.02 -3.38
C TYR A 510 -13.38 -29.35 -3.13
N ASN A 511 -13.93 -28.96 -1.97
CA ASN A 511 -15.33 -29.16 -1.63
C ASN A 511 -16.30 -28.37 -2.53
N HIS A 512 -15.80 -27.39 -3.28
CA HIS A 512 -16.57 -26.54 -4.17
C HIS A 512 -16.54 -26.99 -5.63
N ILE A 513 -15.91 -28.12 -5.95
CA ILE A 513 -15.96 -28.73 -7.29
C ILE A 513 -17.13 -29.71 -7.35
N ASP A 514 -18.05 -29.51 -8.31
CA ASP A 514 -19.08 -30.51 -8.62
C ASP A 514 -18.48 -31.61 -9.52
N PRO A 515 -18.38 -32.87 -9.05
CA PRO A 515 -17.82 -33.97 -9.84
C PRO A 515 -18.51 -34.17 -11.20
N LYS A 516 -19.80 -33.83 -11.31
CA LYS A 516 -20.56 -33.96 -12.57
C LYS A 516 -20.13 -32.95 -13.63
N LYS A 517 -19.46 -31.87 -13.22
CA LYS A 517 -18.98 -30.79 -14.11
C LYS A 517 -17.50 -30.89 -14.41
N VAL A 518 -16.82 -31.92 -13.90
CA VAL A 518 -15.45 -32.24 -14.28
C VAL A 518 -15.49 -33.07 -15.57
N MET A 519 -15.05 -32.44 -16.66
CA MET A 519 -15.09 -32.99 -18.01
C MET A 519 -13.68 -33.26 -18.52
N PHE A 520 -13.54 -34.22 -19.42
CA PHE A 520 -12.28 -34.45 -20.14
C PHE A 520 -12.56 -34.90 -21.57
N PHE A 521 -11.56 -34.74 -22.43
CA PHE A 521 -11.64 -35.18 -23.83
C PHE A 521 -11.14 -36.62 -23.92
N HIS A 522 -12.02 -37.59 -24.10
CA HIS A 522 -11.65 -38.99 -24.30
C HIS A 522 -11.30 -39.26 -25.76
N THR A 523 -10.13 -39.83 -26.03
CA THR A 523 -9.74 -40.26 -27.39
C THR A 523 -10.63 -41.39 -27.88
N GLU A 524 -11.32 -41.20 -29.01
CA GLU A 524 -12.22 -42.21 -29.60
C GLU A 524 -12.01 -42.23 -31.12
N ALA A 525 -11.36 -43.29 -31.61
CA ALA A 525 -11.01 -43.42 -33.03
C ALA A 525 -12.24 -43.54 -33.95
N ASN A 526 -13.39 -43.95 -33.42
CA ASN A 526 -14.63 -44.15 -34.17
C ASN A 526 -15.49 -42.88 -34.28
N ASP A 527 -15.15 -41.81 -33.55
CA ASP A 527 -15.87 -40.54 -33.61
C ASP A 527 -15.36 -39.69 -34.78
N PRO A 528 -16.21 -39.04 -35.59
CA PRO A 528 -15.76 -38.14 -36.66
C PRO A 528 -14.83 -37.02 -36.20
N ALA A 529 -14.95 -36.58 -34.93
CA ALA A 529 -14.06 -35.60 -34.32
C ALA A 529 -12.76 -36.21 -33.77
N GLY A 530 -12.69 -37.54 -33.63
CA GLY A 530 -11.59 -38.28 -33.01
C GLY A 530 -11.61 -38.30 -31.48
N PHE A 531 -12.62 -37.70 -30.85
CA PHE A 531 -12.75 -37.62 -29.39
C PHE A 531 -14.20 -37.40 -28.93
N LYS A 532 -14.47 -37.69 -27.66
CA LYS A 532 -15.74 -37.38 -26.98
C LYS A 532 -15.50 -36.55 -25.71
N VAL A 533 -16.44 -35.67 -25.38
CA VAL A 533 -16.43 -34.93 -24.11
C VAL A 533 -17.28 -35.68 -23.12
N GLU A 534 -16.67 -36.19 -22.05
CA GLU A 534 -17.37 -37.02 -21.07
C GLU A 534 -17.10 -36.57 -19.62
N PRO A 535 -18.06 -36.75 -18.71
CA PRO A 535 -17.86 -36.49 -17.29
C PRO A 535 -16.94 -37.54 -16.66
N LEU A 536 -15.91 -37.08 -15.95
CA LEU A 536 -14.88 -37.95 -15.37
C LEU A 536 -15.39 -38.78 -14.18
N ALA A 537 -16.40 -38.29 -13.46
CA ALA A 537 -16.93 -38.93 -12.24
C ALA A 537 -17.34 -40.40 -12.46
N GLY A 538 -17.85 -40.75 -13.63
CA GLY A 538 -18.23 -42.13 -13.96
C GLY A 538 -17.03 -43.08 -14.00
N TYR A 539 -15.90 -42.61 -14.53
CA TYR A 539 -14.65 -43.36 -14.62
C TYR A 539 -14.01 -43.54 -13.24
N ILE A 540 -14.00 -42.48 -12.43
CA ILE A 540 -13.46 -42.51 -11.06
C ILE A 540 -14.29 -43.46 -10.18
N ARG A 541 -15.63 -43.33 -10.19
CA ARG A 541 -16.49 -44.24 -9.42
C ARG A 541 -16.27 -45.70 -9.82
N ARG A 542 -16.04 -45.96 -11.11
CA ARG A 542 -15.76 -47.33 -11.59
C ARG A 542 -14.49 -47.88 -10.96
N VAL A 543 -13.37 -47.17 -11.01
CA VAL A 543 -12.12 -47.67 -10.41
C VAL A 543 -12.20 -47.81 -8.89
N LEU A 544 -12.86 -46.86 -8.19
CA LEU A 544 -13.00 -46.91 -6.73
C LEU A 544 -13.91 -48.04 -6.23
N SER A 545 -14.77 -48.59 -7.10
CA SER A 545 -15.66 -49.72 -6.79
C SER A 545 -15.09 -51.08 -7.21
N MET A 546 -13.96 -51.11 -7.92
CA MET A 546 -13.28 -52.36 -8.24
C MET A 546 -12.63 -52.94 -6.97
N LYS A 547 -12.83 -54.24 -6.75
CA LYS A 547 -12.15 -54.97 -5.66
C LYS A 547 -10.68 -55.28 -5.98
N ASP A 548 -10.35 -55.28 -7.27
CA ASP A 548 -8.99 -55.46 -7.77
C ASP A 548 -8.24 -54.15 -7.58
N GLU A 549 -7.02 -54.20 -7.08
CA GLU A 549 -6.12 -53.05 -6.90
C GLU A 549 -5.75 -52.45 -8.26
N LYS A 550 -6.68 -51.72 -8.89
CA LYS A 550 -6.52 -51.07 -10.19
C LYS A 550 -6.43 -49.56 -10.04
N TYR A 551 -5.84 -48.91 -11.04
CA TYR A 551 -5.84 -47.46 -11.14
C TYR A 551 -6.36 -47.00 -12.51
N LEU A 552 -7.10 -45.89 -12.49
CA LEU A 552 -7.50 -45.15 -13.68
C LEU A 552 -6.31 -44.33 -14.15
N ARG A 553 -5.92 -44.54 -15.40
CA ARG A 553 -4.88 -43.79 -16.08
C ARG A 553 -5.49 -42.88 -17.13
N LEU A 554 -5.17 -41.59 -17.05
CA LEU A 554 -5.45 -40.60 -18.10
C LEU A 554 -4.11 -40.08 -18.61
N SER A 555 -3.73 -40.45 -19.83
CA SER A 555 -2.46 -40.02 -20.43
C SER A 555 -2.71 -39.01 -21.57
N TYR A 556 -2.00 -37.89 -21.53
CA TYR A 556 -2.08 -36.79 -22.48
C TYR A 556 -0.72 -36.62 -23.18
N SER A 557 -0.71 -36.64 -24.50
CA SER A 557 0.49 -36.43 -25.33
C SER A 557 0.17 -35.48 -26.49
N ILE A 558 1.18 -34.79 -27.01
CA ILE A 558 1.08 -33.93 -28.20
C ILE A 558 1.48 -34.72 -29.47
N HIS A 559 2.04 -35.92 -29.30
CA HIS A 559 2.62 -36.71 -30.39
C HIS A 559 1.55 -37.17 -31.41
N GLY A 560 1.73 -36.78 -32.68
CA GLY A 560 1.01 -37.34 -33.84
C GLY A 560 -0.18 -36.54 -34.36
N GLU A 561 -0.47 -35.34 -33.85
CA GLU A 561 -1.77 -34.73 -34.09
C GLU A 561 -1.76 -33.40 -34.88
N ALA A 562 -0.73 -32.56 -34.82
CA ALA A 562 -0.68 -31.33 -35.62
C ALA A 562 0.00 -31.57 -36.99
N SER A 563 -0.75 -31.39 -38.08
CA SER A 563 -0.23 -31.35 -39.45
C SER A 563 -0.63 -30.04 -40.14
N LEU A 564 0.00 -29.70 -41.26
CA LEU A 564 -0.40 -28.54 -42.07
C LEU A 564 -1.88 -28.60 -42.51
N ASP A 565 -2.42 -29.82 -42.66
CA ASP A 565 -3.82 -30.06 -43.04
C ASP A 565 -4.78 -30.08 -41.83
N LYS A 566 -4.26 -30.22 -40.60
CA LYS A 566 -5.00 -30.17 -39.34
C LYS A 566 -4.20 -29.37 -38.30
N PRO A 567 -4.10 -28.03 -38.45
CA PRO A 567 -3.19 -27.20 -37.66
C PRO A 567 -3.62 -27.04 -36.19
N PHE A 568 -4.87 -27.39 -35.87
CA PHE A 568 -5.42 -27.34 -34.52
C PHE A 568 -5.88 -28.73 -34.09
N VAL A 569 -5.20 -29.29 -33.09
CA VAL A 569 -5.68 -30.50 -32.39
C VAL A 569 -5.70 -30.27 -30.89
N ARG A 570 -6.78 -30.75 -30.26
CA ARG A 570 -7.01 -30.63 -28.83
C ARG A 570 -6.31 -31.79 -28.11
N PRO A 571 -5.65 -31.57 -26.97
CA PRO A 571 -5.04 -32.67 -26.21
C PRO A 571 -6.13 -33.61 -25.69
N THR A 572 -6.21 -34.80 -26.27
CA THR A 572 -7.13 -35.86 -25.84
C THR A 572 -6.46 -36.78 -24.81
N ALA A 573 -7.28 -37.44 -24.00
CA ALA A 573 -6.84 -38.37 -22.96
C ALA A 573 -7.05 -39.81 -23.42
N ILE A 574 -5.95 -40.57 -23.42
CA ILE A 574 -5.99 -42.03 -23.53
C ILE A 574 -6.33 -42.58 -22.15
N VAL A 575 -7.49 -43.25 -22.06
CA VAL A 575 -8.03 -43.82 -20.82
C VAL A 575 -7.66 -45.30 -20.73
N ALA A 576 -7.11 -45.72 -19.59
CA ALA A 576 -6.88 -47.14 -19.29
C ALA A 576 -7.17 -47.45 -17.83
N TYR A 577 -7.51 -48.72 -17.55
CA TYR A 577 -7.60 -49.28 -16.21
C TYR A 577 -6.52 -50.35 -16.08
N ASP A 578 -5.43 -50.02 -15.40
CA ASP A 578 -4.26 -50.89 -15.25
C ASP A 578 -4.18 -51.42 -13.81
N ASP A 579 -3.47 -52.53 -13.62
CA ASP A 579 -3.22 -53.11 -12.28
C ASP A 579 -2.16 -52.30 -11.52
N ILE A 580 -2.35 -52.12 -10.21
CA ILE A 580 -1.39 -51.46 -9.31
C ILE A 580 -0.17 -52.37 -9.14
N ASP A 581 1.00 -51.87 -9.51
CA ASP A 581 2.26 -52.56 -9.24
C ASP A 581 2.67 -52.31 -7.78
N LEU A 582 2.38 -53.28 -6.90
CA LEU A 582 2.72 -53.26 -5.47
C LEU A 582 4.22 -53.12 -5.18
N LYS A 583 5.11 -53.30 -6.17
CA LYS A 583 6.56 -53.11 -6.00
C LYS A 583 6.95 -51.64 -5.87
N TYR A 584 6.10 -50.71 -6.30
CA TYR A 584 6.39 -49.29 -6.33
C TYR A 584 5.42 -48.51 -5.46
N ASN A 585 5.92 -47.51 -4.73
CA ASN A 585 5.04 -46.55 -4.09
C ASN A 585 4.36 -45.64 -5.14
N TYR A 586 3.25 -45.01 -4.76
CA TYR A 586 2.47 -44.18 -5.66
C TYR A 586 3.28 -43.07 -6.37
N LYS A 587 4.21 -42.41 -5.65
CA LYS A 587 5.09 -41.38 -6.24
C LYS A 587 5.97 -41.95 -7.35
N LYS A 588 6.58 -43.11 -7.13
CA LYS A 588 7.40 -43.79 -8.12
C LYS A 588 6.58 -44.28 -9.32
N MET A 589 5.35 -44.74 -9.11
CA MET A 589 4.43 -45.06 -10.21
C MET A 589 4.12 -43.83 -11.07
N ILE A 590 3.80 -42.70 -10.44
CA ILE A 590 3.57 -41.43 -11.12
C ILE A 590 4.82 -41.02 -11.93
N ARG A 591 6.02 -41.04 -11.31
CA ARG A 591 7.27 -40.66 -11.98
C ARG A 591 7.57 -41.54 -13.20
N ILE A 592 7.39 -42.85 -13.09
CA ILE A 592 7.61 -43.79 -14.21
C ILE A 592 6.67 -43.52 -15.40
N LYS A 593 5.44 -43.08 -15.14
CA LYS A 593 4.41 -42.82 -16.16
C LYS A 593 4.43 -41.38 -16.70
N ASN A 594 5.22 -40.50 -16.10
CA ASN A 594 5.40 -39.09 -16.49
C ASN A 594 6.85 -38.83 -16.88
N LYS A 595 7.37 -39.57 -17.86
CA LYS A 595 8.71 -39.31 -18.38
C LYS A 595 8.66 -38.12 -19.34
N ARG A 596 9.58 -37.18 -19.15
CA ARG A 596 9.88 -36.15 -20.14
C ARG A 596 10.75 -36.73 -21.25
N GLY A 597 10.48 -36.35 -22.48
CA GLY A 597 11.30 -36.74 -23.63
C GLY A 597 12.51 -35.83 -23.79
N ASN A 598 13.22 -35.96 -24.91
CA ASN A 598 14.34 -35.07 -25.22
C ASN A 598 13.85 -33.67 -25.65
N ASP A 599 12.59 -33.54 -26.08
CA ASP A 599 11.95 -32.29 -26.48
C ASP A 599 10.55 -32.16 -25.85
N SER A 600 10.06 -30.93 -25.69
CA SER A 600 8.74 -30.60 -25.13
C SER A 600 7.57 -31.23 -25.88
N SER A 601 7.80 -31.63 -27.14
CA SER A 601 6.86 -32.34 -28.01
C SER A 601 6.72 -33.83 -27.69
N GLU A 602 7.72 -34.43 -27.03
CA GLU A 602 7.75 -35.83 -26.61
C GLU A 602 7.19 -36.04 -25.18
N ASP A 603 6.95 -34.95 -24.45
CA ASP A 603 6.45 -34.97 -23.08
C ASP A 603 5.01 -35.52 -23.00
N SER A 604 4.86 -36.62 -22.25
CA SER A 604 3.57 -37.21 -21.91
C SER A 604 3.27 -37.03 -20.42
N PHE A 605 2.10 -36.48 -20.12
CA PHE A 605 1.63 -36.28 -18.75
C PHE A 605 0.47 -37.20 -18.43
N THR A 606 0.52 -37.85 -17.27
CA THR A 606 -0.38 -38.92 -16.87
C THR A 606 -0.92 -38.69 -15.47
N ILE A 607 -2.25 -38.71 -15.34
CA ILE A 607 -2.99 -38.71 -14.07
C ILE A 607 -3.28 -40.16 -13.67
N LEU A 608 -3.01 -40.50 -12.40
CA LEU A 608 -3.27 -41.82 -11.82
C LEU A 608 -4.28 -41.69 -10.66
N ILE A 609 -5.43 -42.35 -10.75
CA ILE A 609 -6.46 -42.32 -9.69
C ILE A 609 -6.75 -43.75 -9.24
N SER A 610 -6.56 -44.00 -7.94
CA SER A 610 -6.86 -45.30 -7.33
C SER A 610 -7.51 -45.20 -5.95
N LYS A 611 -7.51 -44.01 -5.34
CA LYS A 611 -8.06 -43.74 -4.01
C LYS A 611 -8.78 -42.39 -4.04
N GLU A 612 -9.72 -42.19 -3.13
CA GLU A 612 -10.44 -40.91 -2.97
C GLU A 612 -9.48 -39.73 -2.75
N LYS A 613 -8.36 -39.95 -2.06
CA LYS A 613 -7.30 -38.93 -1.91
C LYS A 613 -6.75 -38.44 -3.26
N HIS A 614 -6.68 -39.29 -4.29
CA HIS A 614 -6.17 -38.91 -5.61
C HIS A 614 -7.21 -38.12 -6.41
N GLU A 615 -8.50 -38.43 -6.23
CA GLU A 615 -9.62 -37.64 -6.75
C GLU A 615 -9.64 -36.24 -6.11
N ARG A 616 -9.54 -36.14 -4.77
CA ARG A 616 -9.43 -34.86 -4.05
C ARG A 616 -8.29 -34.01 -4.62
N ARG A 617 -7.11 -34.62 -4.79
CA ARG A 617 -5.94 -33.93 -5.38
C ARG A 617 -6.22 -33.42 -6.78
N LEU A 618 -6.91 -34.18 -7.63
CA LEU A 618 -7.27 -33.71 -8.96
C LEU A 618 -8.16 -32.46 -8.88
N TYR A 619 -9.12 -32.42 -7.97
CA TYR A 619 -9.97 -31.24 -7.77
C TYR A 619 -9.19 -30.02 -7.28
N GLU A 620 -8.26 -30.20 -6.35
CA GLU A 620 -7.34 -29.14 -5.91
C GLU A 620 -6.48 -28.60 -7.07
N ILE A 621 -6.04 -29.47 -7.98
CA ILE A 621 -5.30 -29.06 -9.20
C ILE A 621 -6.18 -28.26 -10.16
N LEU A 622 -7.46 -28.62 -10.32
CA LEU A 622 -8.39 -27.85 -11.15
C LEU A 622 -8.65 -26.47 -10.56
N VAL A 623 -8.76 -26.35 -9.23
CA VAL A 623 -8.81 -25.06 -8.54
C VAL A 623 -7.52 -24.27 -8.76
N MET A 624 -6.36 -24.90 -8.60
CA MET A 624 -5.06 -24.26 -8.82
C MET A 624 -4.93 -23.71 -10.23
N LYS A 625 -5.36 -24.47 -11.24
CA LYS A 625 -5.40 -24.01 -12.62
C LYS A 625 -6.25 -22.75 -12.77
N LYS A 626 -7.43 -22.71 -12.14
CA LYS A 626 -8.28 -21.50 -12.12
C LYS A 626 -7.67 -20.32 -11.38
N VAL A 627 -6.95 -20.56 -10.28
CA VAL A 627 -6.20 -19.52 -9.57
C VAL A 627 -5.13 -18.93 -10.49
N LEU A 628 -4.37 -19.77 -11.21
CA LEU A 628 -3.37 -19.28 -12.16
C LEU A 628 -4.00 -18.50 -13.33
N GLU A 629 -5.15 -18.94 -13.84
CA GLU A 629 -5.90 -18.21 -14.89
C GLU A 629 -6.41 -16.83 -14.43
N LEU A 630 -6.79 -16.70 -13.15
CA LEU A 630 -7.26 -15.43 -12.58
C LEU A 630 -6.15 -14.44 -12.24
N ASN A 631 -4.90 -14.90 -12.15
CA ASN A 631 -3.75 -14.09 -11.78
C ASN A 631 -2.66 -14.16 -12.87
N PRO A 632 -2.88 -13.56 -14.05
CA PRO A 632 -1.92 -13.62 -15.16
C PRO A 632 -0.58 -12.96 -14.83
N ASP A 633 -0.58 -11.98 -13.91
CA ASP A 633 0.61 -11.25 -13.47
C ASP A 633 1.36 -11.96 -12.32
N LEU A 634 0.85 -13.10 -11.83
CA LEU A 634 1.50 -13.87 -10.77
C LEU A 634 2.75 -14.58 -11.33
N SER A 635 3.92 -13.99 -11.09
CA SER A 635 5.19 -14.63 -11.42
C SER A 635 5.40 -15.90 -10.60
N LEU A 636 5.74 -17.01 -11.26
CA LEU A 636 6.01 -18.30 -10.61
C LEU A 636 7.48 -18.45 -10.21
N GLN A 637 8.13 -17.37 -9.79
CA GLN A 637 9.52 -17.34 -9.35
C GLN A 637 9.61 -17.33 -7.82
N LEU A 638 10.65 -17.93 -7.25
CA LEU A 638 10.82 -18.04 -5.80
C LEU A 638 11.17 -16.71 -5.13
N ASP A 639 11.83 -15.82 -5.86
CA ASP A 639 12.14 -14.46 -5.40
C ASP A 639 10.89 -13.56 -5.37
N TYR A 640 9.94 -13.82 -6.26
CA TYR A 640 8.64 -13.17 -6.28
C TYR A 640 7.74 -13.75 -5.21
N PHE A 641 7.51 -15.06 -5.16
CA PHE A 641 6.51 -15.72 -4.30
C PHE A 641 6.87 -15.69 -2.80
N LYS A 642 6.60 -14.55 -2.16
CA LYS A 642 6.90 -14.23 -0.76
C LYS A 642 5.65 -13.88 0.04
N PRO A 643 5.73 -13.89 1.38
CA PRO A 643 4.62 -13.50 2.24
C PRO A 643 4.13 -12.08 1.96
N GLY A 644 2.82 -11.90 1.93
CA GLY A 644 2.14 -10.64 1.70
C GLY A 644 1.60 -10.43 0.28
N ILE A 645 1.92 -11.32 -0.67
CA ILE A 645 1.34 -11.32 -2.03
C ILE A 645 -0.14 -11.64 -1.95
N GLU A 646 -0.93 -10.87 -2.67
CA GLU A 646 -2.34 -11.12 -2.84
C GLU A 646 -2.57 -12.00 -4.07
N ILE A 647 -3.28 -13.10 -3.87
CA ILE A 647 -3.67 -14.05 -4.90
C ILE A 647 -5.19 -14.04 -4.99
N LEU A 648 -5.73 -13.81 -6.17
CA LEU A 648 -7.16 -13.91 -6.42
C LEU A 648 -7.60 -15.36 -6.50
N PHE A 649 -8.66 -15.69 -5.77
CA PHE A 649 -9.29 -16.99 -5.76
C PHE A 649 -10.64 -16.94 -6.50
N PRO A 650 -11.03 -18.02 -7.18
CA PRO A 650 -12.39 -18.14 -7.70
C PRO A 650 -13.40 -18.17 -6.54
N SER A 651 -14.61 -17.67 -6.78
CA SER A 651 -15.67 -17.82 -5.77
C SER A 651 -16.14 -19.27 -5.69
N PRO A 652 -16.55 -19.76 -4.51
CA PRO A 652 -17.16 -21.09 -4.37
C PRO A 652 -18.33 -21.32 -5.33
N GLU A 653 -19.16 -20.29 -5.56
CA GLU A 653 -20.28 -20.38 -6.51
C GLU A 653 -19.81 -20.64 -7.94
N VAL A 654 -18.73 -19.98 -8.39
CA VAL A 654 -18.17 -20.16 -9.73
C VAL A 654 -17.63 -21.58 -9.88
N LEU A 655 -16.92 -22.09 -8.87
CA LEU A 655 -16.41 -23.46 -8.87
C LEU A 655 -17.53 -24.52 -8.96
N ILE A 656 -18.67 -24.29 -8.31
CA ILE A 656 -19.81 -25.22 -8.36
C ILE A 656 -20.58 -25.09 -9.69
N LYS A 657 -20.64 -23.89 -10.27
CA LYS A 657 -21.45 -23.61 -11.47
C LYS A 657 -20.73 -23.95 -12.77
N ASP A 658 -19.43 -23.75 -12.84
CA ASP A 658 -18.67 -23.87 -14.09
C ASP A 658 -18.23 -25.31 -14.40
N PHE A 659 -17.93 -25.56 -15.68
CA PHE A 659 -17.32 -26.80 -16.13
C PHE A 659 -15.79 -26.73 -15.97
N HIS A 660 -15.21 -27.77 -15.40
CA HIS A 660 -13.77 -27.89 -15.20
C HIS A 660 -13.21 -28.93 -16.15
N ILE A 661 -12.25 -28.52 -16.99
CA ILE A 661 -11.69 -29.40 -18.01
C ILE A 661 -10.37 -29.99 -17.51
N VAL A 662 -10.28 -31.31 -17.50
CA VAL A 662 -9.04 -32.06 -17.27
C VAL A 662 -8.32 -32.22 -18.61
N ASP A 663 -7.28 -31.43 -18.80
CA ASP A 663 -6.43 -31.39 -19.98
C ASP A 663 -4.96 -31.70 -19.64
N ARG A 664 -4.08 -31.52 -20.63
CA ARG A 664 -2.65 -31.78 -20.49
C ARG A 664 -2.00 -30.95 -19.39
N ASP A 665 -2.40 -29.69 -19.22
CA ASP A 665 -1.85 -28.82 -18.17
C ASP A 665 -2.29 -29.29 -16.79
N ALA A 666 -3.57 -29.69 -16.64
CA ALA A 666 -4.03 -30.32 -15.40
C ALA A 666 -3.24 -31.61 -15.10
N ALA A 667 -2.92 -32.43 -16.11
CA ALA A 667 -2.10 -33.62 -15.94
C ALA A 667 -0.65 -33.30 -15.55
N LYS A 668 -0.06 -32.27 -16.15
CA LYS A 668 1.28 -31.76 -15.81
C LYS A 668 1.32 -31.26 -14.36
N TYR A 669 0.38 -30.41 -13.97
CA TYR A 669 0.28 -29.88 -12.61
C TYR A 669 0.02 -31.00 -11.59
N PHE A 670 -0.79 -31.99 -11.95
CA PHE A 670 -1.01 -33.17 -11.11
C PHE A 670 0.30 -33.94 -10.87
N TYR A 671 1.10 -34.18 -11.90
CA TYR A 671 2.42 -34.80 -11.74
C TYR A 671 3.34 -33.95 -10.86
N GLU A 672 3.51 -32.69 -11.21
CA GLU A 672 4.42 -31.75 -10.54
C GLU A 672 4.07 -31.56 -9.07
N VAL A 673 2.80 -31.47 -8.69
CA VAL A 673 2.43 -31.31 -7.28
C VAL A 673 2.61 -32.61 -6.47
N ASN A 674 2.35 -33.78 -7.08
CA ASN A 674 2.43 -35.06 -6.39
C ASN A 674 3.88 -35.55 -6.19
N ASP A 675 4.79 -35.20 -7.11
CA ASP A 675 6.21 -35.54 -7.06
C ASP A 675 7.10 -34.31 -7.29
N TYR A 676 6.80 -33.20 -6.60
CA TYR A 676 7.43 -31.88 -6.83
C TYR A 676 8.95 -31.90 -6.79
N TYR A 677 9.55 -32.63 -5.86
CA TYR A 677 11.01 -32.72 -5.77
C TYR A 677 11.60 -33.48 -6.95
N GLY A 678 10.99 -34.60 -7.36
CA GLY A 678 11.44 -35.38 -8.51
C GLY A 678 11.26 -34.60 -9.82
N ALA A 679 10.11 -33.95 -10.00
CA ALA A 679 9.84 -33.12 -11.16
C ALA A 679 10.78 -31.90 -11.24
N PHE A 680 11.07 -31.25 -10.10
CA PHE A 680 12.05 -30.17 -10.01
C PHE A 680 13.46 -30.67 -10.38
N GLU A 681 13.90 -31.78 -9.79
CA GLU A 681 15.21 -32.39 -10.06
C GLU A 681 15.37 -32.74 -11.55
N ASP A 682 14.35 -33.35 -12.16
CA ASP A 682 14.38 -33.72 -13.58
C ASP A 682 14.53 -32.48 -14.48
N VAL A 683 13.78 -31.40 -14.22
CA VAL A 683 13.88 -30.13 -14.98
C VAL A 683 15.19 -29.41 -14.74
N PHE A 684 15.62 -29.35 -13.47
CA PHE A 684 16.86 -28.69 -13.09
C PHE A 684 18.05 -29.36 -13.77
N ASN A 685 18.14 -30.68 -13.71
CA ASN A 685 19.24 -31.44 -14.31
C ASN A 685 19.23 -31.35 -15.84
N GLN A 686 18.06 -31.45 -16.48
CA GLN A 686 17.93 -31.32 -17.93
C GLN A 686 18.40 -29.95 -18.41
N LYS A 687 17.82 -28.86 -17.87
CA LYS A 687 18.17 -27.50 -18.27
C LYS A 687 19.62 -27.16 -17.95
N THR A 688 20.15 -27.66 -16.84
CA THR A 688 21.57 -27.49 -16.51
C THR A 688 22.47 -28.20 -17.52
N SER A 689 22.10 -29.41 -17.98
CA SER A 689 22.85 -30.12 -19.01
C SER A 689 22.83 -29.38 -20.35
N GLU A 690 21.64 -28.94 -20.80
CA GLU A 690 21.48 -28.12 -22.00
C GLU A 690 22.31 -26.82 -21.92
N PHE A 691 22.31 -26.19 -20.74
CA PHE A 691 23.07 -24.98 -20.46
C PHE A 691 24.59 -25.21 -20.54
N VAL A 692 25.09 -26.31 -19.97
CA VAL A 692 26.51 -26.66 -20.02
C VAL A 692 26.95 -26.96 -21.46
N ASP A 693 26.12 -27.67 -22.24
CA ASP A 693 26.40 -27.95 -23.65
C ASP A 693 26.44 -26.69 -24.51
N LEU A 694 25.67 -25.65 -24.16
CA LEU A 694 25.71 -24.33 -24.80
C LEU A 694 26.99 -23.54 -24.46
N MET A 695 27.52 -23.68 -23.24
CA MET A 695 28.74 -22.98 -22.79
C MET A 695 30.04 -23.60 -23.32
N ILE A 696 30.01 -24.88 -23.72
CA ILE A 696 31.18 -25.61 -24.25
C ILE A 696 31.32 -25.44 -25.77
N LYS A 697 30.24 -25.11 -26.48
CA LYS A 697 30.23 -24.78 -27.92
C LYS A 697 30.64 -23.34 -28.14
#